data_AF-A0A4Q0IZ37-F1
#
_entry.id   AF-A0A4Q0IZ37-F1
#
_cell.length_a   1.000
_cell.length_b   1.000
_cell.length_c   1.000
_cell.angle_alpha   90.00
_cell.angle_beta   90.00
_cell.angle_gamma   90.00
#
_symmetry.space_group_name_H-M   'P 1'
#
loop_
_entity.id
_entity.type
_entity.pdbx_description
1 polymer ?
#
loop_
_entity_poly.entity_id
_entity_poly.type
_entity_poly.pdbx_seq_one_letter_code
_entity_poly.pdbx_strand_id
1 'polypeptide(L)'
;MKLLIEEYQYNVADVENVLDGLFTLQDVEQKVSVSYVGYYYNPHPKVRDIVFILPKVLIDEQGLVFGEYEPKDLIHLDNAKMDEKHRKFLYEFAVWIHRAIIVYNDSHEKNEIVLHRQIQDEGKGSHKKKSNTLLDVILLLIRFNKENQQFFTFILKNLHSGFNKINWGKTIARTTAIVQDSSPTYLNPVNKKRQVNFDEELIVIFFSILQYISDTYGFRSNINFGFKLITGAKFKRYLDGFGRTRLRQIKYKYFSDTAVKLWDLCYAFFDKTYKIRVNTSQSEYLLVKSFHIVFEAMIDELIGDTDIPHGLKEQDDGKLVDHFYTYDGLLIDDKADDDIYYIGDSKYYKIGNSLGKESIYKQRTYARNVIQWNLDIWLNGKPHKPNMADPFERIQLFDEVTEGYNVIPNFFISASIDKKTLSYEDYTEPHPNQPPVSRQFKNRLYDRDTLLLSHYDVNFLFVLALYARNNAGAKAAWRHSVRDKFRRAVQDMLKEKFEFYALAAHPDVDASAYFKAHFQETLGKTFRPYENQQLFSLALDREFPADNDRLLASLGENFYVVPVKLGEDPSDSLSVERSRKGDIESPGGMGKFLTCLVRKEEIGEDGRKNIAKLYQLFYNHEAEGATYVMLNMPGGDISEAKYLLPLIDNTIDGYYDIERISFGTRTKVTKDGQSIPNYPTLRIKIGAYHPLERRCTEGIVPRMANQIWSYAQLQNVMAKSDGYGDFDEEETDVNEPTERYSYIDDDFIE
;
A
#
# COMPACT_ATOMS: atom_id res chain seq x y z
N MET A 1 -19.82 36.49 2.64
CA MET A 1 -19.87 35.04 2.42
C MET A 1 -20.89 34.37 3.34
N LYS A 2 -21.58 33.33 2.85
CA LYS A 2 -22.46 32.46 3.64
C LYS A 2 -21.86 31.05 3.79
N LEU A 3 -22.11 30.41 4.92
CA LEU A 3 -21.52 29.12 5.25
C LEU A 3 -22.56 28.19 5.88
N LEU A 4 -22.66 26.98 5.36
CA LEU A 4 -23.50 25.90 5.87
C LEU A 4 -22.63 24.67 6.13
N ILE A 5 -23.09 23.76 6.97
CA ILE A 5 -22.44 22.48 7.26
C ILE A 5 -23.32 21.34 6.75
N GLU A 6 -22.70 20.39 6.06
CA GLU A 6 -23.31 19.13 5.61
C GLU A 6 -23.99 18.38 6.77
N GLU A 7 -25.21 17.87 6.53
CA GLU A 7 -26.01 17.06 7.47
C GLU A 7 -26.32 17.72 8.83
N TYR A 8 -26.03 19.02 9.00
CA TYR A 8 -26.49 19.77 10.17
C TYR A 8 -27.97 20.13 10.02
N GLN A 9 -28.71 20.05 11.13
CA GLN A 9 -30.15 20.31 11.17
C GLN A 9 -30.41 21.79 11.46
N TYR A 10 -30.65 22.58 10.42
CA TYR A 10 -31.00 24.00 10.51
C TYR A 10 -32.51 24.20 10.66
N ASN A 11 -32.95 25.24 11.37
CA ASN A 11 -34.34 25.67 11.29
C ASN A 11 -34.57 26.32 9.92
N VAL A 12 -35.73 26.05 9.30
CA VAL A 12 -36.06 26.61 7.97
C VAL A 12 -35.95 28.14 7.95
N ALA A 13 -36.40 28.82 9.01
CA ALA A 13 -36.36 30.28 9.11
C ALA A 13 -34.95 30.88 8.99
N ASP A 14 -33.92 30.14 9.41
CA ASP A 14 -32.53 30.61 9.42
C ASP A 14 -31.88 30.50 8.02
N VAL A 15 -32.36 29.56 7.19
CA VAL A 15 -31.72 29.19 5.91
C VAL A 15 -32.60 29.40 4.68
N GLU A 16 -33.88 29.76 4.84
CA GLU A 16 -34.85 29.95 3.75
C GLU A 16 -34.28 30.82 2.62
N ASN A 17 -33.77 32.00 2.97
CA ASN A 17 -33.22 32.93 1.98
C ASN A 17 -31.91 32.43 1.34
N VAL A 18 -31.14 31.59 2.04
CA VAL A 18 -29.82 31.08 1.62
C VAL A 18 -29.96 29.88 0.70
N LEU A 19 -30.98 29.05 0.88
CA LEU A 19 -31.26 27.86 0.07
C LEU A 19 -32.21 28.12 -1.11
N ASP A 20 -32.82 29.32 -1.16
CA ASP A 20 -33.73 29.72 -2.23
C ASP A 20 -33.09 29.59 -3.63
N GLY A 21 -33.82 28.95 -4.56
CA GLY A 21 -33.40 28.73 -5.94
C GLY A 21 -32.55 27.48 -6.22
N LEU A 22 -32.17 26.68 -5.22
CA LEU A 22 -31.39 25.44 -5.41
C LEU A 22 -32.13 24.18 -4.97
N PHE A 23 -32.94 24.26 -3.90
CA PHE A 23 -33.62 23.09 -3.33
C PHE A 23 -35.08 23.40 -3.01
N THR A 24 -35.97 22.48 -3.36
CA THR A 24 -37.30 22.44 -2.74
C THR A 24 -37.13 21.93 -1.32
N LEU A 25 -37.33 22.79 -0.33
CA LEU A 25 -37.28 22.42 1.09
C LEU A 25 -38.38 21.36 1.32
N GLN A 26 -38.00 20.10 1.55
CA GLN A 26 -38.94 19.05 1.95
C GLN A 26 -39.05 19.04 3.48
N ASP A 27 -40.29 19.02 3.96
CA ASP A 27 -40.65 19.27 5.35
C ASP A 27 -41.22 18.00 5.98
N VAL A 28 -40.75 17.68 7.19
CA VAL A 28 -41.43 16.78 8.13
C VAL A 28 -41.56 17.45 9.50
N GLU A 29 -40.68 18.41 9.87
CA GLU A 29 -40.64 19.03 11.22
C GLU A 29 -40.06 20.47 11.29
N GLN A 30 -40.19 21.32 10.25
CA GLN A 30 -39.61 22.68 10.16
C GLN A 30 -38.07 22.75 10.26
N LYS A 31 -37.39 21.60 10.10
CA LYS A 31 -35.94 21.48 10.04
C LYS A 31 -35.48 21.01 8.68
N VAL A 32 -34.35 21.53 8.24
CA VAL A 32 -33.74 21.17 6.96
C VAL A 32 -32.27 20.83 7.19
N SER A 33 -31.83 19.77 6.53
CA SER A 33 -30.42 19.40 6.43
C SER A 33 -29.98 19.39 4.98
N VAL A 34 -28.75 19.82 4.74
CA VAL A 34 -28.16 19.89 3.40
C VAL A 34 -27.19 18.74 3.26
N SER A 35 -27.41 17.84 2.30
CA SER A 35 -26.54 16.69 2.05
C SER A 35 -25.38 16.98 1.10
N TYR A 36 -25.29 18.21 0.60
CA TYR A 36 -24.30 18.59 -0.40
C TYR A 36 -23.06 19.22 0.23
N VAL A 37 -21.91 19.10 -0.43
CA VAL A 37 -20.68 19.83 -0.09
C VAL A 37 -20.18 20.57 -1.32
N GLY A 38 -19.72 21.81 -1.14
CA GLY A 38 -19.10 22.59 -2.21
C GLY A 38 -19.56 24.04 -2.24
N TYR A 39 -19.71 24.56 -3.46
CA TYR A 39 -19.87 25.98 -3.76
C TYR A 39 -21.14 26.24 -4.59
N TYR A 40 -21.85 27.32 -4.27
CA TYR A 40 -22.76 27.93 -5.22
C TYR A 40 -22.89 29.45 -5.03
N TYR A 41 -23.31 30.14 -6.08
CA TYR A 41 -23.71 31.53 -6.01
C TYR A 41 -25.23 31.64 -5.86
N ASN A 42 -25.70 32.30 -4.80
CA ASN A 42 -27.13 32.54 -4.59
C ASN A 42 -27.57 33.86 -5.25
N PRO A 43 -28.42 33.84 -6.30
CA PRO A 43 -28.90 35.04 -6.99
C PRO A 43 -30.02 35.79 -6.25
N HIS A 44 -30.60 35.22 -5.18
CA HIS A 44 -31.72 35.77 -4.45
C HIS A 44 -31.41 37.22 -3.99
N PRO A 45 -32.32 38.20 -4.20
CA PRO A 45 -32.05 39.61 -3.96
C PRO A 45 -31.57 39.96 -2.55
N LYS A 46 -31.98 39.18 -1.54
CA LYS A 46 -31.57 39.39 -0.13
C LYS A 46 -30.19 38.79 0.19
N VAL A 47 -29.67 37.89 -0.64
CA VAL A 47 -28.37 37.22 -0.43
C VAL A 47 -27.32 37.77 -1.38
N ARG A 48 -27.46 37.52 -2.70
CA ARG A 48 -26.51 37.96 -3.76
C ARG A 48 -25.04 37.69 -3.42
N ASP A 49 -24.77 36.54 -2.79
CA ASP A 49 -23.49 36.19 -2.20
C ASP A 49 -23.16 34.73 -2.48
N ILE A 50 -21.89 34.40 -2.28
CA ILE A 50 -21.37 33.04 -2.33
C ILE A 50 -21.81 32.28 -1.09
N VAL A 51 -22.30 31.06 -1.30
CA VAL A 51 -22.61 30.10 -0.25
C VAL A 51 -21.68 28.91 -0.38
N PHE A 52 -20.97 28.60 0.70
CA PHE A 52 -20.24 27.34 0.84
C PHE A 52 -21.02 26.39 1.74
N ILE A 53 -21.04 25.12 1.35
CA ILE A 53 -21.47 24.04 2.23
C ILE A 53 -20.23 23.19 2.53
N LEU A 54 -19.82 23.18 3.79
CA LEU A 54 -18.59 22.52 4.23
C LEU A 54 -18.86 21.12 4.77
N PRO A 55 -17.86 20.22 4.68
CA PRO A 55 -17.86 18.90 5.28
C PRO A 55 -18.34 18.82 6.73
N LYS A 56 -19.12 17.78 7.05
CA LYS A 56 -19.55 17.44 8.41
C LYS A 56 -18.41 17.03 9.35
N VAL A 57 -17.21 16.77 8.83
CA VAL A 57 -16.01 16.53 9.67
C VAL A 57 -15.62 17.77 10.51
N LEU A 58 -16.19 18.95 10.25
CA LEU A 58 -15.96 20.13 11.11
C LEU A 58 -16.78 20.12 12.40
N ILE A 59 -17.87 19.37 12.44
CA ILE A 59 -18.75 19.29 13.61
C ILE A 59 -18.39 18.08 14.46
N ASP A 60 -18.53 18.25 15.76
CA ASP A 60 -18.35 17.18 16.73
C ASP A 60 -19.67 16.51 17.11
N GLU A 61 -19.59 15.56 18.05
CA GLU A 61 -20.74 14.84 18.60
C GLU A 61 -21.80 15.79 19.19
N GLN A 62 -21.39 16.95 19.71
CA GLN A 62 -22.29 17.98 20.25
C GLN A 62 -22.90 18.87 19.14
N GLY A 63 -22.45 18.70 17.89
CA GLY A 63 -22.91 19.46 16.74
C GLY A 63 -22.28 20.86 16.63
N LEU A 64 -21.17 21.11 17.32
CA LEU A 64 -20.47 22.39 17.34
C LEU A 64 -19.26 22.38 16.39
N VAL A 65 -19.00 23.51 15.74
CA VAL A 65 -17.77 23.72 14.96
C VAL A 65 -16.65 24.13 15.92
N PHE A 66 -15.51 23.42 15.84
CA PHE A 66 -14.37 23.56 16.76
C PHE A 66 -14.71 23.31 18.25
N GLY A 67 -15.90 22.77 18.56
CA GLY A 67 -16.38 22.63 19.94
C GLY A 67 -16.83 23.95 20.58
N GLU A 68 -16.90 25.04 19.82
CA GLU A 68 -17.16 26.39 20.35
C GLU A 68 -18.36 27.08 19.69
N TYR A 69 -18.56 26.90 18.39
CA TYR A 69 -19.52 27.70 17.61
C TYR A 69 -20.68 26.84 17.10
N GLU A 70 -21.91 27.30 17.29
CA GLU A 70 -23.06 26.67 16.65
C GLU A 70 -23.08 26.98 15.15
N PRO A 71 -23.29 25.98 14.26
CA PRO A 71 -23.35 26.20 12.82
C PRO A 71 -24.37 27.26 12.37
N LYS A 72 -25.44 27.50 13.13
CA LYS A 72 -26.44 28.55 12.85
C LYS A 72 -25.83 29.97 12.94
N ASP A 73 -24.89 30.18 13.85
CA ASP A 73 -24.25 31.48 14.06
C ASP A 73 -23.17 31.78 13.01
N LEU A 74 -22.76 30.75 12.26
CA LEU A 74 -21.75 30.82 11.20
C LEU A 74 -22.34 31.06 9.81
N ILE A 75 -23.68 31.05 9.65
CA ILE A 75 -24.37 31.29 8.37
C ILE A 75 -23.93 32.63 7.75
N HIS A 76 -23.62 33.62 8.58
CA HIS A 76 -23.12 34.93 8.16
C HIS A 76 -21.70 35.13 8.69
N LEU A 77 -20.73 34.43 8.11
CA LEU A 77 -19.35 34.34 8.62
C LEU A 77 -18.66 35.70 8.86
N ASP A 78 -18.96 36.70 8.02
CA ASP A 78 -18.40 38.05 8.14
C ASP A 78 -18.88 38.79 9.39
N ASN A 79 -20.09 38.49 9.86
CA ASN A 79 -20.72 39.12 11.02
C ASN A 79 -20.65 38.23 12.28
N ALA A 80 -20.18 36.99 12.15
CA ALA A 80 -20.10 36.03 13.23
C ALA A 80 -19.11 36.50 14.31
N LYS A 81 -19.51 36.40 15.58
CA LYS A 81 -18.64 36.65 16.73
C LYS A 81 -17.70 35.46 16.91
N MET A 82 -16.54 35.52 16.26
CA MET A 82 -15.55 34.45 16.24
C MET A 82 -14.15 35.04 16.14
N ASP A 83 -13.18 34.28 16.65
CA ASP A 83 -11.76 34.63 16.50
C ASP A 83 -11.33 34.71 15.04
N GLU A 84 -10.41 35.63 14.75
CA GLU A 84 -9.92 35.87 13.40
C GLU A 84 -9.13 34.67 12.85
N LYS A 85 -8.46 33.88 13.71
CA LYS A 85 -7.80 32.62 13.31
C LYS A 85 -8.81 31.64 12.73
N HIS A 86 -9.91 31.39 13.45
CA HIS A 86 -10.97 30.47 13.03
C HIS A 86 -11.68 30.96 11.77
N ARG A 87 -11.93 32.29 11.67
CA ARG A 87 -12.48 32.90 10.46
C ARG A 87 -11.60 32.64 9.24
N LYS A 88 -10.31 32.95 9.35
CA LYS A 88 -9.34 32.74 8.27
C LYS A 88 -9.24 31.27 7.88
N PHE A 89 -9.23 30.37 8.85
CA PHE A 89 -9.22 28.94 8.61
C PHE A 89 -10.44 28.48 7.79
N LEU A 90 -11.66 28.86 8.15
CA LEU A 90 -12.87 28.46 7.42
C LEU A 90 -12.86 28.96 5.97
N TYR A 91 -12.33 30.17 5.73
CA TYR A 91 -12.09 30.67 4.38
C TYR A 91 -11.11 29.80 3.59
N GLU A 92 -9.94 29.49 4.16
CA GLU A 92 -8.93 28.67 3.50
C GLU A 92 -9.44 27.24 3.26
N PHE A 93 -10.16 26.69 4.22
CA PHE A 93 -10.76 25.36 4.14
C PHE A 93 -11.81 25.27 3.02
N ALA A 94 -12.70 26.27 2.90
CA ALA A 94 -13.67 26.34 1.81
C ALA A 94 -13.00 26.30 0.42
N VAL A 95 -11.85 26.97 0.28
CA VAL A 95 -11.06 26.95 -0.96
C VAL A 95 -10.45 25.57 -1.21
N TRP A 96 -9.95 24.90 -0.18
CA TRP A 96 -9.42 23.54 -0.31
C TRP A 96 -10.50 22.54 -0.76
N ILE A 97 -11.70 22.63 -0.17
CA ILE A 97 -12.85 21.80 -0.57
C ILE A 97 -13.21 22.03 -2.03
N HIS A 98 -13.34 23.29 -2.46
CA HIS A 98 -13.62 23.63 -3.85
C HIS A 98 -12.58 23.02 -4.81
N ARG A 99 -11.28 23.13 -4.46
CA ARG A 99 -10.20 22.54 -5.26
C ARG A 99 -10.24 21.03 -5.31
N ALA A 100 -10.51 20.37 -4.18
CA ALA A 100 -10.62 18.91 -4.14
C ALA A 100 -11.76 18.40 -5.04
N ILE A 101 -12.91 19.09 -5.04
CA ILE A 101 -14.04 18.75 -5.92
C ILE A 101 -13.65 18.93 -7.40
N ILE A 102 -12.91 19.98 -7.74
CA ILE A 102 -12.39 20.16 -9.11
C ILE A 102 -11.47 19.02 -9.50
N VAL A 103 -10.51 18.65 -8.65
CA VAL A 103 -9.57 17.55 -8.93
C VAL A 103 -10.33 16.25 -9.15
N TYR A 104 -11.29 15.94 -8.27
CA TYR A 104 -12.15 14.76 -8.40
C TYR A 104 -12.96 14.76 -9.70
N ASN A 105 -13.57 15.90 -10.05
CA ASN A 105 -14.37 16.03 -11.26
C ASN A 105 -13.53 15.91 -12.54
N ASP A 106 -12.31 16.46 -12.54
CA ASP A 106 -11.39 16.37 -13.67
C ASP A 106 -10.81 14.95 -13.83
N SER A 107 -10.69 14.16 -12.75
CA SER A 107 -10.22 12.77 -12.82
C SER A 107 -11.32 11.75 -13.12
N HIS A 108 -12.60 12.09 -12.94
CA HIS A 108 -13.74 11.18 -13.13
C HIS A 108 -14.75 11.74 -14.15
N GLU A 109 -14.49 11.55 -15.44
CA GLU A 109 -15.24 12.17 -16.56
C GLU A 109 -16.76 11.88 -16.61
N LYS A 110 -17.23 10.81 -15.94
CA LYS A 110 -18.65 10.37 -15.95
C LYS A 110 -19.24 10.22 -14.54
N ASN A 111 -18.82 11.06 -13.60
CA ASN A 111 -19.38 11.01 -12.25
C ASN A 111 -20.77 11.68 -12.20
N GLU A 112 -21.75 11.04 -11.54
CA GLU A 112 -23.11 11.59 -11.36
C GLU A 112 -23.29 12.32 -10.01
N ILE A 113 -22.23 12.32 -9.20
CA ILE A 113 -22.23 12.81 -7.83
C ILE A 113 -21.92 14.31 -7.79
N VAL A 114 -21.03 14.80 -8.68
CA VAL A 114 -20.73 16.23 -8.83
C VAL A 114 -21.80 16.87 -9.70
N LEU A 115 -22.61 17.71 -9.08
CA LEU A 115 -23.49 18.65 -9.75
C LEU A 115 -22.70 19.90 -10.11
N HIS A 116 -22.49 20.11 -11.40
CA HIS A 116 -21.85 21.31 -11.91
C HIS A 116 -22.78 22.06 -12.87
N ARG A 117 -22.89 23.38 -12.68
CA ARG A 117 -23.49 24.28 -13.67
C ARG A 117 -22.63 25.51 -13.77
N GLN A 118 -22.08 25.70 -14.95
CA GLN A 118 -21.21 26.83 -15.28
C GLN A 118 -21.90 27.73 -16.29
N ILE A 119 -21.78 29.04 -16.11
CA ILE A 119 -22.29 30.01 -17.09
C ILE A 119 -21.29 30.07 -18.25
N GLN A 120 -21.73 29.71 -19.46
CA GLN A 120 -20.87 29.64 -20.65
C GLN A 120 -20.18 30.99 -20.97
N ASP A 121 -18.91 30.91 -21.39
CA ASP A 121 -18.13 32.06 -21.82
C ASP A 121 -18.36 32.35 -23.32
N GLU A 122 -18.57 33.62 -23.68
CA GLU A 122 -18.82 34.03 -25.09
C GLU A 122 -17.51 34.21 -25.90
N GLY A 123 -16.41 33.64 -25.42
CA GLY A 123 -15.09 33.82 -26.01
C GLY A 123 -14.91 33.01 -27.29
N LYS A 124 -15.19 33.60 -28.45
CA LYS A 124 -14.74 33.07 -29.75
C LYS A 124 -13.21 33.23 -29.87
N GLY A 125 -12.46 32.18 -29.55
CA GLY A 125 -11.00 32.12 -29.72
C GLY A 125 -10.45 30.70 -29.67
N SER A 126 -9.34 30.45 -30.39
CA SER A 126 -8.72 29.13 -30.63
C SER A 126 -8.19 28.39 -29.39
N HIS A 127 -8.32 28.96 -28.20
CA HIS A 127 -8.15 28.24 -26.95
C HIS A 127 -9.55 28.00 -26.40
N LYS A 128 -10.03 26.75 -26.46
CA LYS A 128 -11.14 26.28 -25.61
C LYS A 128 -10.75 26.59 -24.16
N LYS A 129 -11.05 27.80 -23.67
CA LYS A 129 -10.81 28.18 -22.28
C LYS A 129 -11.74 27.30 -21.45
N LYS A 130 -11.17 26.44 -20.59
CA LYS A 130 -11.92 25.71 -19.56
C LYS A 130 -12.88 26.71 -18.91
N SER A 131 -14.16 26.40 -18.89
CA SER A 131 -15.19 27.25 -18.29
C SER A 131 -14.94 27.32 -16.79
N ASN A 132 -14.48 28.47 -16.31
CA ASN A 132 -14.16 28.69 -14.90
C ASN A 132 -15.38 29.23 -14.14
N THR A 133 -15.57 28.83 -12.89
CA THR A 133 -16.56 29.44 -11.99
C THR A 133 -16.14 30.85 -11.58
N LEU A 134 -17.07 31.67 -11.06
CA LEU A 134 -16.74 32.96 -10.45
C LEU A 134 -15.73 32.79 -9.32
N LEU A 135 -15.87 31.74 -8.51
CA LEU A 135 -14.90 31.43 -7.46
C LEU A 135 -13.52 31.13 -8.04
N ASP A 136 -13.42 30.35 -9.12
CA ASP A 136 -12.14 30.09 -9.79
C ASP A 136 -11.47 31.38 -10.25
N VAL A 137 -12.25 32.29 -10.85
CA VAL A 137 -11.74 33.60 -11.27
C VAL A 137 -11.25 34.42 -10.07
N ILE A 138 -12.01 34.44 -8.96
CA ILE A 138 -11.61 35.10 -7.71
C ILE A 138 -10.30 34.51 -7.18
N LEU A 139 -10.18 33.19 -7.12
CA LEU A 139 -8.99 32.50 -6.64
C LEU A 139 -7.78 32.77 -7.53
N LEU A 140 -7.96 32.81 -8.85
CA LEU A 140 -6.92 33.17 -9.81
C LEU A 140 -6.46 34.62 -9.63
N LEU A 141 -7.37 35.57 -9.39
CA LEU A 141 -7.02 36.96 -9.09
C LEU A 141 -6.18 37.10 -7.82
N ILE A 142 -6.58 36.40 -6.74
CA ILE A 142 -5.85 36.41 -5.46
C ILE A 142 -4.48 35.77 -5.62
N ARG A 143 -4.38 34.64 -6.32
CA ARG A 143 -3.12 33.97 -6.63
C ARG A 143 -2.20 34.87 -7.45
N PHE A 144 -2.75 35.51 -8.50
CA PHE A 144 -2.00 36.45 -9.31
C PHE A 144 -1.43 37.59 -8.47
N ASN A 145 -2.21 38.14 -7.53
CA ASN A 145 -1.72 39.16 -6.60
C ASN A 145 -0.51 38.66 -5.81
N LYS A 146 -0.60 37.47 -5.20
CA LYS A 146 0.48 36.90 -4.38
C LYS A 146 1.76 36.66 -5.17
N GLU A 147 1.65 36.10 -6.38
CA GLU A 147 2.81 35.68 -7.19
C GLU A 147 3.48 36.85 -7.92
N ASN A 148 2.76 37.95 -8.20
CA ASN A 148 3.25 39.02 -9.09
C ASN A 148 3.55 40.34 -8.35
N GLN A 149 3.89 40.29 -7.06
CA GLN A 149 4.24 41.50 -6.27
C GLN A 149 5.40 42.31 -6.89
N GLN A 150 6.42 41.63 -7.42
CA GLN A 150 7.56 42.28 -8.09
C GLN A 150 7.13 43.06 -9.34
N PHE A 151 6.17 42.53 -10.10
CA PHE A 151 5.62 43.19 -11.28
C PHE A 151 4.94 44.52 -10.91
N PHE A 152 4.11 44.53 -9.87
CA PHE A 152 3.46 45.77 -9.41
C PHE A 152 4.47 46.81 -8.94
N THR A 153 5.47 46.39 -8.15
CA THR A 153 6.55 47.27 -7.70
C THR A 153 7.36 47.85 -8.86
N PHE A 154 7.63 47.05 -9.90
CA PHE A 154 8.33 47.51 -11.10
C PHE A 154 7.53 48.57 -11.86
N ILE A 155 6.23 48.34 -12.10
CA ILE A 155 5.36 49.32 -12.76
C ILE A 155 5.28 50.61 -11.94
N LEU A 156 5.14 50.51 -10.62
CA LEU A 156 5.12 51.66 -9.72
C LEU A 156 6.44 52.44 -9.72
N LYS A 157 7.59 51.75 -9.67
CA LYS A 157 8.93 52.36 -9.81
C LYS A 157 9.05 53.12 -11.14
N ASN A 158 8.61 52.52 -12.24
CA ASN A 158 8.64 53.15 -13.56
C ASN A 158 7.75 54.40 -13.61
N LEU A 159 6.56 54.34 -13.02
CA LEU A 159 5.63 55.46 -12.92
C LEU A 159 6.26 56.66 -12.21
N HIS A 160 6.94 56.43 -11.10
CA HIS A 160 7.62 57.48 -10.33
C HIS A 160 8.89 58.00 -11.01
N SER A 161 9.63 57.16 -11.74
CA SER A 161 10.88 57.54 -12.40
C SER A 161 10.73 58.44 -13.65
N GLY A 162 9.51 58.59 -14.17
CA GLY A 162 9.20 59.36 -15.38
C GLY A 162 8.56 60.73 -15.13
N PHE A 163 8.18 61.04 -13.90
CA PHE A 163 7.45 62.27 -13.56
C PHE A 163 8.40 63.48 -13.54
N ASN A 164 7.97 64.60 -14.14
CA ASN A 164 8.72 65.87 -14.22
C ASN A 164 10.12 65.80 -14.87
N LYS A 165 10.44 64.75 -15.65
CA LYS A 165 11.65 64.77 -16.47
C LYS A 165 11.55 65.88 -17.52
N ILE A 166 12.53 66.77 -17.52
CA ILE A 166 12.68 67.86 -18.49
C ILE A 166 12.85 67.22 -19.88
N ASN A 167 12.00 67.62 -20.83
CA ASN A 167 12.20 67.25 -22.22
C ASN A 167 13.19 68.23 -22.84
N TRP A 168 14.49 67.99 -22.70
CA TRP A 168 15.54 68.89 -23.16
C TRP A 168 15.37 69.30 -24.63
N GLY A 169 15.00 68.37 -25.53
CA GLY A 169 14.74 68.72 -26.94
C GLY A 169 13.61 69.74 -27.11
N LYS A 170 12.49 69.59 -26.40
CA LYS A 170 11.39 70.58 -26.43
C LYS A 170 11.73 71.85 -25.67
N THR A 171 12.48 71.78 -24.58
CA THR A 171 12.95 72.93 -23.80
C THR A 171 13.86 73.81 -24.65
N ILE A 172 14.89 73.23 -25.28
CA ILE A 172 15.82 73.94 -26.17
C ILE A 172 15.08 74.58 -27.35
N ALA A 173 14.09 73.89 -27.93
CA ALA A 173 13.35 74.40 -29.07
C ALA A 173 12.29 75.46 -28.75
N ARG A 174 11.71 75.47 -27.53
CA ARG A 174 10.56 76.32 -27.19
C ARG A 174 10.85 77.42 -26.18
N THR A 175 11.98 77.35 -25.48
CA THR A 175 12.33 78.33 -24.45
C THR A 175 13.67 78.95 -24.74
N THR A 176 13.76 80.27 -24.58
CA THR A 176 14.99 81.02 -24.80
C THR A 176 15.96 80.76 -23.65
N ALA A 177 17.19 80.34 -23.98
CA ALA A 177 18.27 80.21 -23.00
C ALA A 177 18.82 81.59 -22.64
N ILE A 178 19.11 81.81 -21.37
CA ILE A 178 19.91 82.95 -20.90
C ILE A 178 21.34 82.44 -20.75
N VAL A 179 22.29 83.04 -21.45
CA VAL A 179 23.70 82.65 -21.37
C VAL A 179 24.39 83.50 -20.30
N GLN A 180 24.89 82.84 -19.26
CA GLN A 180 25.65 83.46 -18.17
C GLN A 180 26.91 82.62 -17.96
N ASP A 181 28.08 83.27 -17.86
CA ASP A 181 29.39 82.63 -17.70
C ASP A 181 29.69 81.50 -18.70
N SER A 182 29.37 81.72 -19.98
CA SER A 182 29.52 80.75 -21.08
C SER A 182 28.70 79.46 -20.92
N SER A 183 27.68 79.45 -20.05
CA SER A 183 26.77 78.32 -19.85
C SER A 183 25.31 78.71 -20.13
N PRO A 184 24.57 77.98 -20.98
CA PRO A 184 23.17 78.25 -21.26
C PRO A 184 22.26 77.77 -20.11
N THR A 185 21.50 78.70 -19.51
CA THR A 185 20.54 78.42 -18.44
C THR A 185 19.10 78.61 -18.94
N TYR A 186 18.24 77.61 -18.73
CA TYR A 186 16.83 77.65 -19.11
C TYR A 186 15.94 77.85 -17.87
N LEU A 187 15.26 78.99 -17.76
CA LEU A 187 14.41 79.32 -16.60
C LEU A 187 13.06 78.57 -16.60
N ASN A 188 12.54 78.19 -17.76
CA ASN A 188 11.21 77.59 -17.91
C ASN A 188 11.27 76.22 -18.64
N PRO A 189 11.83 75.17 -18.02
CA PRO A 189 11.95 73.87 -18.68
C PRO A 189 10.58 73.27 -19.06
N VAL A 190 10.48 72.72 -20.27
CA VAL A 190 9.28 72.01 -20.74
C VAL A 190 9.30 70.58 -20.22
N ASN A 191 8.50 70.33 -19.18
CA ASN A 191 8.36 69.00 -18.61
C ASN A 191 7.50 68.08 -19.49
N LYS A 192 7.80 66.78 -19.48
CA LYS A 192 6.87 65.78 -20.05
C LYS A 192 5.57 65.78 -19.23
N LYS A 193 4.43 66.04 -19.88
CA LYS A 193 3.09 65.94 -19.25
C LYS A 193 2.78 64.48 -18.90
N ARG A 194 1.97 64.25 -17.87
CA ARG A 194 1.48 62.91 -17.48
C ARG A 194 0.75 62.28 -18.66
N GLN A 195 1.35 61.27 -19.28
CA GLN A 195 0.68 60.40 -20.25
C GLN A 195 -0.22 59.44 -19.49
N VAL A 196 -1.42 59.15 -20.01
CA VAL A 196 -2.29 58.11 -19.45
C VAL A 196 -1.52 56.79 -19.51
N ASN A 197 -1.16 56.25 -18.35
CA ASN A 197 -0.49 54.97 -18.26
C ASN A 197 -1.56 53.87 -18.16
N PHE A 198 -1.75 53.13 -19.25
CA PHE A 198 -2.74 52.05 -19.30
C PHE A 198 -2.38 50.88 -18.36
N ASP A 199 -1.10 50.69 -18.02
CA ASP A 199 -0.67 49.73 -16.98
C ASP A 199 -1.13 50.21 -15.59
N GLU A 200 -0.99 51.52 -15.27
CA GLU A 200 -1.52 52.10 -14.02
C GLU A 200 -3.04 51.92 -13.93
N GLU A 201 -3.75 52.23 -15.02
CA GLU A 201 -5.21 52.08 -15.06
C GLU A 201 -5.65 50.62 -14.86
N LEU A 202 -5.00 49.66 -15.53
CA LEU A 202 -5.30 48.24 -15.37
C LEU A 202 -5.04 47.78 -13.93
N ILE A 203 -3.94 48.22 -13.31
CA ILE A 203 -3.60 47.91 -11.92
C ILE A 203 -4.64 48.51 -10.95
N VAL A 204 -5.11 49.74 -11.18
CA VAL A 204 -6.18 50.35 -10.37
C VAL A 204 -7.47 49.54 -10.48
N ILE A 205 -7.86 49.10 -11.68
CA ILE A 205 -9.03 48.23 -11.88
C ILE A 205 -8.84 46.92 -11.10
N PHE A 206 -7.68 46.28 -11.21
CA PHE A 206 -7.36 45.04 -10.52
C PHE A 206 -7.45 45.17 -8.99
N PHE A 207 -6.79 46.16 -8.38
CA PHE A 207 -6.86 46.36 -6.93
C PHE A 207 -8.26 46.78 -6.46
N SER A 208 -9.04 47.47 -7.32
CA SER A 208 -10.45 47.76 -7.02
C SER A 208 -11.30 46.49 -7.00
N ILE A 209 -11.02 45.52 -7.88
CA ILE A 209 -11.64 44.19 -7.85
C ILE A 209 -11.25 43.45 -6.57
N LEU A 210 -9.97 43.43 -6.19
CA LEU A 210 -9.53 42.77 -4.95
C LEU A 210 -10.17 43.38 -3.70
N GLN A 211 -10.30 44.71 -3.64
CA GLN A 211 -11.02 45.39 -2.56
C GLN A 211 -12.49 44.96 -2.54
N TYR A 212 -13.17 44.98 -3.68
CA TYR A 212 -14.56 44.54 -3.77
C TYR A 212 -14.74 43.08 -3.34
N ILE A 213 -13.82 42.20 -3.73
CA ILE A 213 -13.81 40.78 -3.34
C ILE A 213 -13.66 40.64 -1.82
N SER A 214 -12.75 41.41 -1.22
CA SER A 214 -12.55 41.45 0.23
C SER A 214 -13.81 41.94 0.95
N ASP A 215 -14.42 43.01 0.46
CA ASP A 215 -15.58 43.65 1.11
C ASP A 215 -16.87 42.83 0.95
N THR A 216 -17.04 42.14 -0.17
CA THR A 216 -18.29 41.44 -0.52
C THR A 216 -18.24 39.96 -0.14
N TYR A 217 -17.12 39.29 -0.42
CA TYR A 217 -16.97 37.84 -0.27
C TYR A 217 -16.04 37.46 0.89
N GLY A 218 -15.42 38.42 1.57
CA GLY A 218 -14.56 38.18 2.73
C GLY A 218 -13.15 37.65 2.39
N PHE A 219 -12.82 37.40 1.12
CA PHE A 219 -11.48 36.97 0.70
C PHE A 219 -10.47 38.12 0.78
N ARG A 220 -9.79 38.25 1.92
CA ARG A 220 -8.79 39.31 2.14
C ARG A 220 -7.56 39.13 1.26
N SER A 221 -7.09 40.24 0.71
CA SER A 221 -5.87 40.32 -0.11
C SER A 221 -5.01 41.50 0.33
N ASN A 222 -3.69 41.33 0.32
CA ASN A 222 -2.78 42.44 0.61
C ASN A 222 -2.78 43.43 -0.55
N ILE A 223 -3.27 44.65 -0.29
CA ILE A 223 -3.25 45.78 -1.22
C ILE A 223 -2.20 46.75 -0.71
N ASN A 224 -0.93 46.47 -1.03
CA ASN A 224 0.23 47.18 -0.47
C ASN A 224 0.58 48.47 -1.22
N PHE A 225 -0.27 48.90 -2.16
CA PHE A 225 0.01 50.00 -3.05
C PHE A 225 -1.06 51.07 -2.88
N GLY A 226 -0.67 52.29 -2.51
CA GLY A 226 -1.56 53.42 -2.17
C GLY A 226 -2.33 54.03 -3.36
N PHE A 227 -2.80 53.21 -4.29
CA PHE A 227 -3.60 53.64 -5.43
C PHE A 227 -4.98 54.15 -4.99
N LYS A 228 -5.50 55.15 -5.70
CA LYS A 228 -6.88 55.61 -5.51
C LYS A 228 -7.85 54.64 -6.18
N LEU A 229 -8.37 53.70 -5.40
CA LEU A 229 -9.27 52.65 -5.88
C LEU A 229 -10.63 53.19 -6.32
N ILE A 230 -11.28 52.44 -7.22
CA ILE A 230 -12.65 52.69 -7.68
C ILE A 230 -13.59 52.00 -6.69
N THR A 231 -14.37 52.78 -5.94
CA THR A 231 -15.27 52.25 -4.89
C THR A 231 -16.69 52.79 -5.03
N GLY A 232 -17.62 52.24 -4.25
CA GLY A 232 -19.01 52.72 -4.13
C GLY A 232 -19.80 52.67 -5.45
N ALA A 233 -20.59 53.72 -5.71
CA ALA A 233 -21.45 53.81 -6.90
C ALA A 233 -20.68 53.72 -8.23
N LYS A 234 -19.43 54.20 -8.26
CA LYS A 234 -18.57 54.08 -9.44
C LYS A 234 -18.25 52.62 -9.74
N PHE A 235 -17.90 51.83 -8.73
CA PHE A 235 -17.61 50.42 -8.91
C PHE A 235 -18.86 49.61 -9.25
N LYS A 236 -20.03 49.96 -8.71
CA LYS A 236 -21.31 49.36 -9.12
C LYS A 236 -21.55 49.49 -10.63
N ARG A 237 -21.31 50.68 -11.20
CA ARG A 237 -21.38 50.90 -12.65
C ARG A 237 -20.41 50.01 -13.43
N TYR A 238 -19.22 49.73 -12.89
CA TYR A 238 -18.26 48.80 -13.49
C TYR A 238 -18.82 47.37 -13.54
N LEU A 239 -19.43 46.90 -12.44
CA LEU A 239 -20.11 45.61 -12.36
C LEU A 239 -21.31 45.50 -13.31
N ASP A 240 -22.05 46.60 -13.52
CA ASP A 240 -23.20 46.68 -14.42
C ASP A 240 -22.82 46.76 -15.92
N GLY A 241 -21.61 46.29 -16.28
CA GLY A 241 -21.15 46.09 -17.64
C GLY A 241 -20.15 47.12 -18.14
N PHE A 242 -19.99 48.28 -17.48
CA PHE A 242 -18.98 49.28 -17.89
C PHE A 242 -17.55 48.75 -17.78
N GLY A 243 -17.26 47.89 -16.80
CA GLY A 243 -15.93 47.31 -16.60
C GLY A 243 -15.44 46.53 -17.82
N ARG A 244 -16.31 45.73 -18.45
CA ARG A 244 -16.00 45.02 -19.70
C ARG A 244 -15.73 45.98 -20.85
N THR A 245 -16.59 46.98 -21.02
CA THR A 245 -16.44 48.00 -22.05
C THR A 245 -15.11 48.74 -21.89
N ARG A 246 -14.76 49.12 -20.64
CA ARG A 246 -13.52 49.82 -20.34
C ARG A 246 -12.30 48.93 -20.59
N LEU A 247 -12.33 47.67 -20.16
CA LEU A 247 -11.25 46.73 -20.41
C LEU A 247 -11.04 46.51 -21.92
N ARG A 248 -12.09 46.35 -22.72
CA ARG A 248 -11.96 46.27 -24.19
C ARG A 248 -11.29 47.51 -24.79
N GLN A 249 -11.57 48.71 -24.27
CA GLN A 249 -10.95 49.97 -24.76
C GLN A 249 -9.44 50.06 -24.47
N ILE A 250 -8.97 49.41 -23.41
CA ILE A 250 -7.54 49.43 -23.02
C ILE A 250 -6.80 48.17 -23.46
N LYS A 251 -7.48 47.22 -24.11
CA LYS A 251 -6.91 45.96 -24.60
C LYS A 251 -5.71 46.22 -25.52
N TYR A 252 -4.61 45.50 -25.29
CA TYR A 252 -3.33 45.60 -26.04
C TYR A 252 -2.59 46.94 -25.94
N LYS A 253 -2.94 47.81 -24.99
CA LYS A 253 -2.25 49.10 -24.79
C LYS A 253 -1.17 49.07 -23.70
N TYR A 254 -0.88 47.89 -23.18
CA TYR A 254 0.08 47.60 -22.13
C TYR A 254 1.24 46.75 -22.67
N PHE A 255 2.42 46.85 -22.06
CA PHE A 255 3.69 46.45 -22.67
C PHE A 255 4.20 45.04 -22.31
N SER A 256 3.51 44.31 -21.43
CA SER A 256 3.98 42.99 -20.93
C SER A 256 2.94 41.88 -21.02
N ASP A 257 3.40 40.65 -21.21
CA ASP A 257 2.56 39.44 -21.18
C ASP A 257 1.88 39.25 -19.82
N THR A 258 2.54 39.66 -18.74
CA THR A 258 1.96 39.67 -17.39
C THR A 258 0.76 40.61 -17.30
N ALA A 259 0.81 41.78 -17.96
CA ALA A 259 -0.34 42.69 -18.05
C ALA A 259 -1.47 42.12 -18.93
N VAL A 260 -1.16 41.36 -19.98
CA VAL A 260 -2.18 40.63 -20.77
C VAL A 260 -2.91 39.62 -19.89
N LYS A 261 -2.19 38.82 -19.10
CA LYS A 261 -2.79 37.87 -18.15
C LYS A 261 -3.65 38.58 -17.10
N LEU A 262 -3.18 39.71 -16.55
CA LEU A 262 -3.93 40.53 -15.61
C LEU A 262 -5.24 41.05 -16.23
N TRP A 263 -5.17 41.53 -17.47
CA TRP A 263 -6.34 41.97 -18.22
C TRP A 263 -7.36 40.86 -18.43
N ASP A 264 -6.89 39.66 -18.83
CA ASP A 264 -7.73 38.48 -19.03
C ASP A 264 -8.49 38.11 -17.75
N LEU A 265 -7.82 38.15 -16.59
CA LEU A 265 -8.44 37.88 -15.29
C LEU A 265 -9.47 38.95 -14.89
N CYS A 266 -9.11 40.23 -15.02
CA CYS A 266 -10.03 41.34 -14.74
C CYS A 266 -11.27 41.29 -15.65
N TYR A 267 -11.08 40.92 -16.93
CA TYR A 267 -12.18 40.79 -17.88
C TYR A 267 -13.08 39.62 -17.52
N ALA A 268 -12.51 38.46 -17.22
CA ALA A 268 -13.27 37.28 -16.78
C ALA A 268 -14.13 37.59 -15.55
N PHE A 269 -13.59 38.34 -14.58
CA PHE A 269 -14.33 38.75 -13.39
C PHE A 269 -15.56 39.62 -13.72
N PHE A 270 -15.39 40.69 -14.50
CA PHE A 270 -16.53 41.54 -14.87
C PHE A 270 -17.53 40.83 -15.78
N ASP A 271 -17.09 39.89 -16.62
CA ASP A 271 -17.99 39.11 -17.45
C ASP A 271 -18.85 38.14 -16.65
N LYS A 272 -18.25 37.39 -15.72
CA LYS A 272 -18.98 36.47 -14.84
C LYS A 272 -19.95 37.23 -13.94
N THR A 273 -19.49 38.25 -13.24
CA THR A 273 -20.34 39.06 -12.35
C THR A 273 -21.51 39.71 -13.08
N TYR A 274 -21.30 40.22 -14.29
CA TYR A 274 -22.39 40.77 -15.11
C TYR A 274 -23.40 39.69 -15.50
N LYS A 275 -22.94 38.55 -16.01
CA LYS A 275 -23.82 37.45 -16.45
C LYS A 275 -24.67 36.91 -15.30
N ILE A 276 -24.06 36.70 -14.14
CA ILE A 276 -24.74 36.28 -12.91
C ILE A 276 -25.82 37.29 -12.52
N ARG A 277 -25.54 38.60 -12.63
CA ARG A 277 -26.49 39.65 -12.26
C ARG A 277 -27.66 39.79 -13.25
N VAL A 278 -27.42 39.58 -14.55
CA VAL A 278 -28.46 39.64 -15.58
C VAL A 278 -29.32 38.38 -15.60
N ASN A 279 -28.75 37.22 -15.27
CA ASN A 279 -29.43 35.94 -15.34
C ASN A 279 -29.93 35.49 -13.95
N THR A 280 -30.96 36.19 -13.43
CA THR A 280 -31.50 35.99 -12.08
C THR A 280 -32.11 34.61 -11.82
N SER A 281 -32.39 33.81 -12.85
CA SER A 281 -33.00 32.48 -12.73
C SER A 281 -31.99 31.32 -12.67
N GLN A 282 -30.69 31.56 -12.90
CA GLN A 282 -29.68 30.50 -12.95
C GLN A 282 -28.49 30.78 -12.03
N SER A 283 -28.38 29.99 -10.95
CA SER A 283 -27.21 29.96 -10.07
C SER A 283 -26.07 29.15 -10.69
N GLU A 284 -24.84 29.65 -10.54
CA GLU A 284 -23.62 28.86 -10.80
C GLU A 284 -23.34 28.01 -9.56
N TYR A 285 -23.01 26.72 -9.76
CA TYR A 285 -22.72 25.81 -8.65
C TYR A 285 -21.73 24.71 -9.03
N LEU A 286 -20.98 24.27 -8.02
CA LEU A 286 -20.14 23.08 -8.00
C LEU A 286 -20.37 22.38 -6.66
N LEU A 287 -21.27 21.39 -6.66
CA LEU A 287 -21.75 20.72 -5.47
C LEU A 287 -21.59 19.21 -5.61
N VAL A 288 -21.28 18.53 -4.51
CA VAL A 288 -21.17 17.08 -4.45
C VAL A 288 -22.33 16.55 -3.61
N LYS A 289 -23.12 15.63 -4.15
CA LYS A 289 -24.27 14.99 -3.45
C LYS A 289 -23.87 14.17 -2.23
N SER A 290 -22.66 13.63 -2.24
CA SER A 290 -22.17 12.66 -1.26
C SER A 290 -20.67 12.80 -1.12
N PHE A 291 -20.23 13.62 -0.17
CA PHE A 291 -18.81 13.94 -0.03
C PHE A 291 -18.00 12.74 0.52
N HIS A 292 -18.64 11.77 1.17
CA HIS A 292 -17.98 10.54 1.59
C HIS A 292 -17.33 9.79 0.41
N ILE A 293 -17.96 9.76 -0.76
CA ILE A 293 -17.41 9.12 -1.97
C ILE A 293 -16.18 9.87 -2.47
N VAL A 294 -16.19 11.20 -2.39
CA VAL A 294 -15.01 12.01 -2.72
C VAL A 294 -13.90 11.73 -1.72
N PHE A 295 -14.21 11.58 -0.43
CA PHE A 295 -13.21 11.21 0.59
C PHE A 295 -12.62 9.83 0.35
N GLU A 296 -13.45 8.83 0.04
CA GLU A 296 -12.99 7.50 -0.37
C GLU A 296 -12.04 7.59 -1.56
N ALA A 297 -12.43 8.27 -2.64
CA ALA A 297 -11.55 8.46 -3.80
C ALA A 297 -10.27 9.24 -3.49
N MET A 298 -10.30 10.20 -2.56
CA MET A 298 -9.10 10.92 -2.11
C MET A 298 -8.12 9.97 -1.44
N ILE A 299 -8.60 9.08 -0.55
CA ILE A 299 -7.74 8.11 0.12
C ILE A 299 -7.23 7.06 -0.86
N ASP A 300 -8.10 6.50 -1.71
CA ASP A 300 -7.74 5.47 -2.70
C ASP A 300 -6.68 5.99 -3.68
N GLU A 301 -6.81 7.24 -4.16
CA GLU A 301 -5.78 7.84 -5.02
C GLU A 301 -4.42 8.02 -4.30
N LEU A 302 -4.45 8.28 -2.99
CA LEU A 302 -3.25 8.51 -2.22
C LEU A 302 -2.56 7.21 -1.79
N ILE A 303 -3.30 6.17 -1.40
CA ILE A 303 -2.73 4.93 -0.85
C ILE A 303 -2.97 3.68 -1.66
N GLY A 304 -3.96 3.64 -2.56
CA GLY A 304 -4.33 2.49 -3.36
C GLY A 304 -3.39 2.26 -4.56
N ASP A 305 -3.41 1.04 -5.08
CA ASP A 305 -2.80 0.71 -6.36
C ASP A 305 -3.79 0.86 -7.51
N THR A 306 -3.24 0.98 -8.73
CA THR A 306 -4.03 1.00 -9.96
C THR A 306 -4.07 -0.40 -10.58
N ASP A 307 -5.02 -0.61 -11.50
CA ASP A 307 -5.09 -1.83 -12.33
C ASP A 307 -5.26 -3.14 -11.54
N ILE A 308 -6.00 -3.07 -10.43
CA ILE A 308 -6.29 -4.22 -9.56
C ILE A 308 -7.22 -5.21 -10.29
N PRO A 309 -6.90 -6.52 -10.29
CA PRO A 309 -7.74 -7.55 -10.92
C PRO A 309 -9.20 -7.56 -10.44
N HIS A 310 -10.09 -7.93 -11.36
CA HIS A 310 -11.47 -8.26 -11.02
C HIS A 310 -11.51 -9.47 -10.07
N GLY A 311 -12.35 -9.42 -9.05
CA GLY A 311 -12.41 -10.38 -7.94
C GLY A 311 -11.73 -9.88 -6.66
N LEU A 312 -10.71 -9.00 -6.77
CA LEU A 312 -10.09 -8.36 -5.61
C LEU A 312 -10.80 -7.06 -5.22
N LYS A 313 -10.80 -6.06 -6.11
CA LYS A 313 -11.46 -4.76 -5.85
C LYS A 313 -12.96 -4.84 -6.08
N GLU A 314 -13.37 -5.35 -7.24
CA GLU A 314 -14.75 -5.67 -7.58
C GLU A 314 -14.99 -7.15 -7.29
N GLN A 315 -15.59 -7.46 -6.15
CA GLN A 315 -15.76 -8.84 -5.68
C GLN A 315 -16.98 -9.51 -6.32
N ASP A 316 -16.94 -10.83 -6.46
CA ASP A 316 -18.02 -11.61 -7.11
C ASP A 316 -19.36 -11.54 -6.37
N ASP A 317 -19.35 -11.18 -5.08
CA ASP A 317 -20.57 -10.91 -4.29
C ASP A 317 -21.17 -9.52 -4.56
N GLY A 318 -20.62 -8.78 -5.52
CA GLY A 318 -21.04 -7.44 -5.94
C GLY A 318 -20.56 -6.32 -5.02
N LYS A 319 -19.69 -6.61 -4.05
CA LYS A 319 -19.12 -5.60 -3.17
C LYS A 319 -17.83 -5.01 -3.73
N LEU A 320 -17.58 -3.77 -3.36
CA LEU A 320 -16.40 -3.02 -3.78
C LEU A 320 -15.51 -2.71 -2.58
N VAL A 321 -14.26 -3.15 -2.65
CA VAL A 321 -13.23 -2.82 -1.65
C VAL A 321 -12.78 -1.38 -1.90
N ASP A 322 -12.88 -0.53 -0.88
CA ASP A 322 -12.57 0.89 -1.01
C ASP A 322 -11.09 1.11 -1.36
N HIS A 323 -10.18 0.53 -0.57
CA HIS A 323 -8.72 0.69 -0.71
C HIS A 323 -8.04 -0.66 -0.78
N PHE A 324 -7.23 -0.86 -1.82
CA PHE A 324 -6.46 -2.08 -1.99
C PHE A 324 -5.09 -1.76 -2.60
N TYR A 325 -4.05 -2.39 -2.07
CA TYR A 325 -2.69 -2.29 -2.62
C TYR A 325 -1.83 -3.46 -2.18
N THR A 326 -0.70 -3.65 -2.86
CA THR A 326 0.38 -4.54 -2.41
C THR A 326 1.49 -3.74 -1.76
N TYR A 327 2.13 -4.34 -0.76
CA TYR A 327 3.28 -3.79 -0.06
C TYR A 327 4.01 -4.90 0.69
N ASP A 328 5.22 -4.61 1.16
CA ASP A 328 6.08 -5.56 1.87
C ASP A 328 5.36 -6.36 2.97
N GLY A 329 5.66 -7.65 3.05
CA GLY A 329 5.14 -8.59 4.03
C GLY A 329 5.38 -8.20 5.50
N LEU A 330 4.59 -8.80 6.40
CA LEU A 330 4.69 -8.49 7.84
C LEU A 330 5.78 -9.26 8.58
N LEU A 331 6.18 -10.42 8.04
CA LEU A 331 6.93 -11.43 8.79
C LEU A 331 8.45 -11.28 8.68
N ILE A 332 8.94 -10.73 7.56
CA ILE A 332 10.36 -10.55 7.25
C ILE A 332 10.58 -9.16 6.66
N ASP A 333 11.60 -8.43 7.13
CA ASP A 333 11.78 -7.02 6.74
C ASP A 333 12.49 -6.85 5.39
N ASP A 334 13.39 -7.77 5.00
CA ASP A 334 14.30 -7.63 3.85
C ASP A 334 14.20 -8.78 2.82
N LYS A 335 13.04 -9.45 2.72
CA LYS A 335 12.85 -10.54 1.76
C LYS A 335 12.40 -9.99 0.39
N ALA A 336 13.12 -10.37 -0.66
CA ALA A 336 12.74 -10.00 -2.02
C ALA A 336 11.41 -10.67 -2.41
N ASP A 337 10.55 -9.93 -3.12
CA ASP A 337 9.25 -10.40 -3.61
C ASP A 337 8.31 -10.95 -2.52
N ASP A 338 8.39 -10.45 -1.28
CA ASP A 338 7.53 -10.83 -0.14
C ASP A 338 6.29 -9.95 0.01
N ASP A 339 5.81 -9.36 -1.08
CA ASP A 339 4.62 -8.51 -1.05
C ASP A 339 3.38 -9.30 -0.59
N ILE A 340 2.51 -8.62 0.14
CA ILE A 340 1.19 -9.13 0.53
C ILE A 340 0.10 -8.10 0.23
N TYR A 341 -1.16 -8.53 0.33
CA TYR A 341 -2.29 -7.64 0.15
C TYR A 341 -2.57 -6.80 1.40
N TYR A 342 -2.85 -5.52 1.19
CA TYR A 342 -3.32 -4.59 2.20
C TYR A 342 -4.72 -4.11 1.81
N ILE A 343 -5.66 -4.24 2.75
CA ILE A 343 -7.08 -3.95 2.50
C ILE A 343 -7.55 -2.89 3.47
N GLY A 344 -8.15 -1.82 2.94
CA GLY A 344 -8.62 -0.69 3.72
C GLY A 344 -10.06 -0.31 3.41
N ASP A 345 -10.73 0.30 4.40
CA ASP A 345 -11.99 1.01 4.25
C ASP A 345 -11.87 2.37 4.94
N SER A 346 -12.36 3.42 4.29
CA SER A 346 -12.24 4.79 4.82
C SER A 346 -13.58 5.29 5.35
N LYS A 347 -13.55 5.93 6.52
CA LYS A 347 -14.73 6.43 7.20
C LYS A 347 -14.74 7.95 7.31
N TYR A 348 -15.84 8.52 6.83
CA TYR A 348 -16.12 9.95 6.84
C TYR A 348 -17.25 10.26 7.83
N TYR A 349 -16.89 10.49 9.10
CA TYR A 349 -17.82 10.79 10.18
C TYR A 349 -17.65 12.19 10.76
N LYS A 350 -18.59 12.58 11.63
CA LYS A 350 -18.43 13.73 12.54
C LYS A 350 -17.30 13.40 13.54
N ILE A 351 -16.60 14.42 14.04
CA ILE A 351 -15.49 14.22 14.98
C ILE A 351 -15.99 13.51 16.23
N GLY A 352 -15.37 12.38 16.59
CA GLY A 352 -15.66 11.57 17.79
C GLY A 352 -16.47 10.31 17.53
N ASN A 353 -17.14 10.19 16.38
CA ASN A 353 -17.94 9.00 16.08
C ASN A 353 -17.10 7.72 15.97
N SER A 354 -17.60 6.65 16.56
CA SER A 354 -16.97 5.32 16.55
C SER A 354 -17.43 4.45 15.37
N LEU A 355 -16.63 3.41 15.06
CA LEU A 355 -16.97 2.41 14.05
C LEU A 355 -18.22 1.62 14.43
N GLY A 356 -19.18 1.53 13.49
CA GLY A 356 -20.34 0.66 13.63
C GLY A 356 -19.98 -0.82 13.45
N LYS A 357 -20.71 -1.71 14.13
CA LYS A 357 -20.54 -3.18 14.02
C LYS A 357 -20.66 -3.68 12.58
N GLU A 358 -21.55 -3.08 11.79
CA GLU A 358 -21.77 -3.41 10.37
C GLU A 358 -20.52 -3.14 9.52
N SER A 359 -19.80 -2.04 9.79
CA SER A 359 -18.56 -1.71 9.07
C SER A 359 -17.45 -2.72 9.39
N ILE A 360 -17.31 -3.13 10.65
CA ILE A 360 -16.36 -4.17 11.06
C ILE A 360 -16.69 -5.50 10.37
N TYR A 361 -17.97 -5.86 10.27
CA TYR A 361 -18.40 -7.08 9.58
C TYR A 361 -18.15 -7.02 8.07
N LYS A 362 -18.44 -5.88 7.42
CA LYS A 362 -18.15 -5.61 6.01
C LYS A 362 -16.66 -5.83 5.72
N GLN A 363 -15.77 -5.20 6.50
CA GLN A 363 -14.32 -5.31 6.30
C GLN A 363 -13.78 -6.73 6.47
N ARG A 364 -14.29 -7.47 7.46
CA ARG A 364 -13.94 -8.89 7.64
C ARG A 364 -14.38 -9.75 6.46
N THR A 365 -15.47 -9.38 5.80
CA THR A 365 -15.94 -10.09 4.60
C THR A 365 -15.00 -9.83 3.42
N TYR A 366 -14.52 -8.60 3.27
CA TYR A 366 -13.54 -8.25 2.23
C TYR A 366 -12.26 -9.07 2.34
N ALA A 367 -11.71 -9.18 3.54
CA ALA A 367 -10.53 -9.99 3.80
C ALA A 367 -10.73 -11.46 3.39
N ARG A 368 -11.89 -12.06 3.76
CA ARG A 368 -12.19 -13.46 3.39
C ARG A 368 -12.32 -13.65 1.89
N ASN A 369 -13.00 -12.73 1.21
CA ASN A 369 -13.17 -12.79 -0.24
C ASN A 369 -11.82 -12.69 -0.97
N VAL A 370 -10.90 -11.83 -0.48
CA VAL A 370 -9.54 -11.74 -1.03
C VAL A 370 -8.74 -13.03 -0.81
N ILE A 371 -8.83 -13.65 0.36
CA ILE A 371 -8.18 -14.94 0.60
C ILE A 371 -8.77 -16.02 -0.32
N GLN A 372 -10.10 -16.05 -0.49
CA GLN A 372 -10.76 -17.00 -1.37
C GLN A 372 -10.30 -16.83 -2.83
N TRP A 373 -10.25 -15.60 -3.33
CA TRP A 373 -9.75 -15.30 -4.67
C TRP A 373 -8.31 -15.80 -4.86
N ASN A 374 -7.43 -15.60 -3.87
CA ASN A 374 -6.06 -16.10 -3.92
C ASN A 374 -6.02 -17.64 -3.94
N LEU A 375 -6.81 -18.30 -3.09
CA LEU A 375 -6.91 -19.76 -3.08
C LEU A 375 -7.39 -20.31 -4.42
N ASP A 376 -8.35 -19.66 -5.07
CA ASP A 376 -8.88 -20.12 -6.34
C ASP A 376 -7.81 -20.14 -7.45
N ILE A 377 -6.85 -19.22 -7.40
CA ILE A 377 -5.72 -19.19 -8.33
C ILE A 377 -4.70 -20.30 -8.03
N TRP A 378 -4.39 -20.51 -6.76
CA TRP A 378 -3.33 -21.45 -6.38
C TRP A 378 -3.80 -22.91 -6.33
N LEU A 379 -5.10 -23.17 -6.13
CA LEU A 379 -5.66 -24.53 -5.97
C LEU A 379 -6.41 -25.08 -7.19
N ASN A 380 -7.06 -24.26 -8.03
CA ASN A 380 -7.99 -24.78 -9.05
C ASN A 380 -7.34 -25.25 -10.37
N GLY A 381 -6.01 -25.27 -10.49
CA GLY A 381 -5.28 -25.83 -11.64
C GLY A 381 -5.56 -25.13 -13.00
N LYS A 382 -5.03 -25.68 -14.10
CA LYS A 382 -5.19 -25.08 -15.44
C LYS A 382 -6.68 -24.95 -15.84
N PRO A 383 -7.08 -23.83 -16.49
CA PRO A 383 -6.21 -22.87 -17.16
C PRO A 383 -5.67 -21.73 -16.26
N HIS A 384 -6.01 -21.70 -14.98
CA HIS A 384 -5.67 -20.60 -14.05
C HIS A 384 -4.44 -20.98 -13.21
N LYS A 385 -3.26 -20.98 -13.83
CA LYS A 385 -2.01 -20.91 -13.05
C LYS A 385 -1.69 -19.44 -12.79
N PRO A 386 -1.15 -19.08 -11.62
CA PRO A 386 -0.76 -17.70 -11.34
C PRO A 386 0.24 -17.20 -12.39
N ASN A 387 -0.04 -16.04 -12.97
CA ASN A 387 0.90 -15.32 -13.79
C ASN A 387 1.95 -14.65 -12.90
N MET A 388 3.14 -15.24 -12.83
CA MET A 388 4.23 -14.71 -11.99
C MET A 388 4.72 -13.31 -12.39
N ALA A 389 4.37 -12.83 -13.59
CA ALA A 389 4.64 -11.45 -14.01
C ALA A 389 3.62 -10.44 -13.47
N ASP A 390 2.44 -10.91 -13.04
CA ASP A 390 1.42 -10.07 -12.42
C ASP A 390 1.74 -9.89 -10.92
N PRO A 391 1.85 -8.63 -10.42
CA PRO A 391 2.21 -8.38 -9.03
C PRO A 391 1.17 -8.84 -8.01
N PHE A 392 -0.08 -9.03 -8.42
CA PHE A 392 -1.14 -9.54 -7.56
C PHE A 392 -1.16 -11.07 -7.62
N GLU A 393 -1.15 -11.70 -8.79
CA GLU A 393 -1.23 -13.17 -8.89
C GLU A 393 0.01 -13.90 -8.33
N ARG A 394 1.19 -13.25 -8.34
CA ARG A 394 2.42 -13.83 -7.74
C ARG A 394 2.34 -14.04 -6.23
N ILE A 395 1.46 -13.32 -5.54
CA ILE A 395 1.36 -13.38 -4.07
C ILE A 395 0.69 -14.70 -3.68
N GLN A 396 1.38 -15.50 -2.87
CA GLN A 396 0.85 -16.74 -2.32
C GLN A 396 0.59 -16.59 -0.83
N LEU A 397 -0.69 -16.66 -0.43
CA LEU A 397 -1.05 -16.57 0.99
C LEU A 397 -1.02 -17.93 1.69
N PHE A 398 -1.33 -19.01 0.98
CA PHE A 398 -1.46 -20.34 1.56
C PHE A 398 -0.15 -21.14 1.42
N ASP A 399 0.32 -21.73 2.51
CA ASP A 399 1.42 -22.69 2.51
C ASP A 399 0.91 -24.13 2.54
N GLU A 400 1.30 -24.94 1.56
CA GLU A 400 0.85 -26.33 1.41
C GLU A 400 1.44 -27.29 2.44
N VAL A 401 2.57 -26.94 3.08
CA VAL A 401 3.27 -27.83 4.01
C VAL A 401 2.69 -27.73 5.42
N THR A 402 2.46 -26.51 5.90
CA THR A 402 1.86 -26.26 7.22
C THR A 402 0.35 -26.10 7.19
N GLU A 403 -0.24 -25.98 6.00
CA GLU A 403 -1.62 -25.54 5.75
C GLU A 403 -1.94 -24.17 6.40
N GLY A 404 -0.90 -23.37 6.66
CA GLY A 404 -0.98 -22.04 7.25
C GLY A 404 -1.23 -20.96 6.21
N TYR A 405 -1.77 -19.84 6.68
CA TYR A 405 -2.07 -18.66 5.87
C TYR A 405 -1.23 -17.47 6.33
N ASN A 406 -0.69 -16.73 5.38
CA ASN A 406 -0.03 -15.46 5.65
C ASN A 406 -1.04 -14.44 6.19
N VAL A 407 -0.56 -13.52 7.00
CA VAL A 407 -1.40 -12.54 7.70
C VAL A 407 -1.68 -11.38 6.75
N ILE A 408 -2.97 -11.09 6.49
CA ILE A 408 -3.39 -9.93 5.70
C ILE A 408 -3.66 -8.73 6.61
N PRO A 409 -2.93 -7.62 6.47
CA PRO A 409 -3.27 -6.33 7.05
C PRO A 409 -4.65 -5.84 6.60
N ASN A 410 -5.54 -5.63 7.57
CA ASN A 410 -6.81 -4.95 7.35
C ASN A 410 -6.91 -3.71 8.22
N PHE A 411 -7.32 -2.58 7.67
CA PHE A 411 -7.38 -1.33 8.43
C PHE A 411 -8.58 -0.44 8.09
N PHE A 412 -8.97 0.37 9.05
CA PHE A 412 -9.87 1.51 8.86
C PHE A 412 -9.09 2.82 8.89
N ILE A 413 -9.48 3.75 8.02
CA ILE A 413 -8.95 5.12 8.01
C ILE A 413 -10.09 6.09 8.30
N SER A 414 -10.06 6.72 9.47
CA SER A 414 -11.01 7.77 9.84
C SER A 414 -10.42 9.16 9.61
N ALA A 415 -11.22 10.05 9.06
CA ALA A 415 -10.90 11.47 9.00
C ALA A 415 -10.94 12.09 10.40
N SER A 416 -9.87 12.78 10.81
CA SER A 416 -9.81 13.54 12.07
C SER A 416 -9.27 14.95 11.85
N ILE A 417 -9.64 15.87 12.74
CA ILE A 417 -9.17 17.27 12.75
C ILE A 417 -8.83 17.64 14.20
N ASP A 418 -7.60 18.10 14.44
CA ASP A 418 -7.25 18.71 15.72
C ASP A 418 -7.89 20.10 15.82
N LYS A 419 -8.93 20.19 16.65
CA LYS A 419 -9.72 21.40 16.88
C LYS A 419 -8.89 22.56 17.45
N LYS A 420 -7.79 22.29 18.16
CA LYS A 420 -7.00 23.33 18.84
C LYS A 420 -5.98 23.97 17.89
N THR A 421 -5.18 23.14 17.24
CA THR A 421 -4.12 23.64 16.36
C THR A 421 -4.67 24.06 15.01
N LEU A 422 -5.64 23.29 14.47
CA LEU A 422 -6.10 23.35 13.08
C LEU A 422 -4.94 23.23 12.09
N SER A 423 -3.96 22.39 12.45
CA SER A 423 -2.74 22.18 11.69
C SER A 423 -3.00 21.35 10.43
N TYR A 424 -2.31 21.71 9.35
CA TYR A 424 -2.23 20.95 8.10
C TYR A 424 -0.99 20.05 8.06
N GLU A 425 -0.35 19.80 9.20
CA GLU A 425 0.78 18.87 9.29
C GLU A 425 0.31 17.42 9.25
N ASP A 426 1.14 16.54 8.68
CA ASP A 426 0.83 15.11 8.62
C ASP A 426 0.78 14.52 10.03
N TYR A 427 -0.33 13.84 10.34
CA TYR A 427 -0.36 12.85 11.40
C TYR A 427 -1.21 11.68 10.95
N THR A 428 -0.81 10.49 11.38
CA THR A 428 -1.53 9.24 11.19
C THR A 428 -1.27 8.43 12.45
N GLU A 429 -2.29 8.29 13.28
CA GLU A 429 -2.15 7.70 14.62
C GLU A 429 -3.17 6.58 14.82
N PRO A 430 -2.85 5.55 15.62
CA PRO A 430 -3.82 4.54 16.00
C PRO A 430 -5.01 5.18 16.74
N HIS A 431 -6.23 4.87 16.29
CA HIS A 431 -7.43 5.31 16.96
C HIS A 431 -7.47 4.72 18.40
N PRO A 432 -7.92 5.46 19.43
CA PRO A 432 -7.90 4.99 20.82
C PRO A 432 -8.64 3.67 21.05
N ASN A 433 -9.72 3.44 20.30
CA ASN A 433 -10.48 2.19 20.33
C ASN A 433 -10.13 1.36 19.10
N GLN A 434 -9.41 0.26 19.30
CA GLN A 434 -9.09 -0.69 18.25
C GLN A 434 -10.19 -1.75 18.09
N PRO A 435 -10.53 -2.17 16.86
CA PRO A 435 -11.45 -3.28 16.64
C PRO A 435 -10.92 -4.58 17.28
N PRO A 436 -11.79 -5.45 17.79
CA PRO A 436 -11.36 -6.76 18.29
C PRO A 436 -10.90 -7.65 17.13
N VAL A 437 -9.91 -8.49 17.41
CA VAL A 437 -9.45 -9.55 16.48
C VAL A 437 -10.60 -10.52 16.21
N SER A 438 -10.86 -10.82 14.95
CA SER A 438 -11.78 -11.90 14.57
C SER A 438 -11.00 -13.20 14.56
N ARG A 439 -11.50 -14.24 15.23
CA ARG A 439 -10.88 -15.57 15.20
C ARG A 439 -11.94 -16.65 15.34
N GLN A 440 -11.80 -17.73 14.57
CA GLN A 440 -12.58 -18.96 14.77
C GLN A 440 -11.92 -19.85 15.83
N PHE A 441 -10.59 -19.96 15.79
CA PHE A 441 -9.79 -20.74 16.70
C PHE A 441 -8.82 -19.84 17.48
N LYS A 442 -8.66 -20.12 18.78
CA LYS A 442 -7.73 -19.41 19.65
C LYS A 442 -6.30 -19.90 19.41
N ASN A 443 -5.31 -19.06 19.72
CA ASN A 443 -3.90 -19.40 19.61
C ASN A 443 -3.50 -19.90 18.20
N ARG A 444 -3.97 -19.21 17.15
CA ARG A 444 -3.64 -19.51 15.74
C ARG A 444 -3.54 -18.22 14.92
N LEU A 445 -2.33 -17.69 14.74
CA LEU A 445 -2.12 -16.47 13.95
C LEU A 445 -2.30 -16.73 12.45
N TYR A 446 -1.72 -17.82 11.95
CA TYR A 446 -1.69 -18.21 10.54
C TYR A 446 -2.93 -19.02 10.12
N ASP A 447 -4.05 -18.78 10.78
CA ASP A 447 -5.34 -19.37 10.42
C ASP A 447 -6.06 -18.39 9.50
N ARG A 448 -6.64 -18.91 8.41
CA ARG A 448 -7.41 -18.12 7.44
C ARG A 448 -8.48 -17.23 8.09
N ASP A 449 -9.08 -17.71 9.18
CA ASP A 449 -10.17 -17.03 9.87
C ASP A 449 -9.68 -16.16 11.05
N THR A 450 -8.36 -15.99 11.20
CA THR A 450 -7.74 -15.00 12.10
C THR A 450 -7.52 -13.68 11.34
N LEU A 451 -8.47 -12.76 11.51
CA LEU A 451 -8.46 -11.46 10.83
C LEU A 451 -8.10 -10.34 11.81
N LEU A 452 -6.93 -9.74 11.60
CA LEU A 452 -6.45 -8.57 12.33
C LEU A 452 -7.01 -7.31 11.67
N LEU A 453 -7.71 -6.48 12.45
CA LEU A 453 -8.22 -5.20 12.01
C LEU A 453 -7.64 -4.08 12.88
N SER A 454 -6.98 -3.13 12.24
CA SER A 454 -6.49 -1.91 12.87
C SER A 454 -7.39 -0.72 12.52
N HIS A 455 -7.39 0.32 13.34
CA HIS A 455 -8.10 1.57 13.04
C HIS A 455 -7.17 2.76 13.28
N TYR A 456 -7.08 3.64 12.28
CA TYR A 456 -6.23 4.83 12.32
C TYR A 456 -7.04 6.09 12.07
N ASP A 457 -6.63 7.17 12.73
CA ASP A 457 -7.07 8.53 12.45
C ASP A 457 -6.01 9.23 11.61
N VAL A 458 -6.44 9.80 10.49
CA VAL A 458 -5.60 10.62 9.61
C VAL A 458 -6.02 12.08 9.67
N ASN A 459 -5.06 12.99 9.57
CA ASN A 459 -5.38 14.41 9.48
C ASN A 459 -6.12 14.72 8.16
N PHE A 460 -7.43 14.96 8.26
CA PHE A 460 -8.26 15.29 7.12
C PHE A 460 -7.76 16.54 6.38
N LEU A 461 -7.27 17.55 7.11
CA LEU A 461 -6.77 18.79 6.53
C LEU A 461 -5.53 18.55 5.65
N PHE A 462 -4.60 17.72 6.15
CA PHE A 462 -3.41 17.33 5.41
C PHE A 462 -3.79 16.55 4.14
N VAL A 463 -4.60 15.51 4.28
CA VAL A 463 -5.07 14.66 3.16
C VAL A 463 -5.73 15.51 2.08
N LEU A 464 -6.67 16.37 2.48
CA LEU A 464 -7.37 17.29 1.59
C LEU A 464 -6.41 18.21 0.85
N ALA A 465 -5.47 18.84 1.57
CA ALA A 465 -4.53 19.76 0.95
C ALA A 465 -3.54 19.04 0.01
N LEU A 466 -3.07 17.85 0.38
CA LEU A 466 -2.19 17.03 -0.46
C LEU A 466 -2.89 16.63 -1.76
N TYR A 467 -4.13 16.14 -1.66
CA TYR A 467 -4.96 15.77 -2.79
C TYR A 467 -5.20 16.97 -3.72
N ALA A 468 -5.69 18.08 -3.15
CA ALA A 468 -6.07 19.28 -3.89
C ALA A 468 -4.89 20.06 -4.49
N ARG A 469 -3.65 19.87 -4.00
CA ARG A 469 -2.43 20.38 -4.64
C ARG A 469 -2.12 19.68 -5.96
N ASN A 470 -2.61 18.44 -6.11
CA ASN A 470 -2.43 17.61 -7.28
C ASN A 470 -0.97 17.49 -7.78
N ASN A 471 -0.04 17.30 -6.83
CA ASN A 471 1.38 17.09 -7.14
C ASN A 471 1.71 15.60 -7.02
N ALA A 472 1.99 14.95 -8.15
CA ALA A 472 2.26 13.51 -8.22
C ALA A 472 3.44 13.07 -7.33
N GLY A 473 4.54 13.82 -7.31
CA GLY A 473 5.71 13.47 -6.51
C GLY A 473 5.45 13.53 -4.99
N ALA A 474 4.69 14.54 -4.54
CA ALA A 474 4.30 14.64 -3.13
C ALA A 474 3.32 13.54 -2.72
N LYS A 475 2.39 13.17 -3.60
CA LYS A 475 1.45 12.05 -3.39
C LYS A 475 2.19 10.72 -3.26
N ALA A 476 3.13 10.44 -4.16
CA ALA A 476 3.94 9.22 -4.13
C ALA A 476 4.82 9.11 -2.88
N ALA A 477 5.47 10.20 -2.46
CA ALA A 477 6.28 10.20 -1.24
C ALA A 477 5.43 9.92 0.02
N TRP A 478 4.24 10.52 0.11
CA TRP A 478 3.34 10.27 1.23
C TRP A 478 2.75 8.86 1.20
N ARG A 479 2.40 8.34 0.02
CA ARG A 479 1.94 6.95 -0.17
C ARG A 479 2.90 5.96 0.48
N HIS A 480 4.18 6.03 0.13
CA HIS A 480 5.20 5.14 0.69
C HIS A 480 5.30 5.32 2.21
N SER A 481 5.34 6.56 2.71
CA SER A 481 5.43 6.84 4.15
C SER A 481 4.24 6.27 4.94
N VAL A 482 3.02 6.36 4.41
CA VAL A 482 1.82 5.85 5.08
C VAL A 482 1.73 4.33 5.03
N ARG A 483 2.07 3.71 3.89
CA ARG A 483 2.13 2.24 3.78
C ARG A 483 3.11 1.63 4.78
N ASP A 484 4.30 2.22 4.92
CA ASP A 484 5.29 1.83 5.95
C ASP A 484 4.75 2.01 7.38
N LYS A 485 4.09 3.14 7.69
CA LYS A 485 3.45 3.34 9.00
C LYS A 485 2.40 2.27 9.30
N PHE A 486 1.55 1.93 8.34
CA PHE A 486 0.53 0.89 8.53
C PHE A 486 1.16 -0.50 8.70
N ARG A 487 2.17 -0.85 7.91
CA ARG A 487 2.95 -2.08 8.06
C ARG A 487 3.52 -2.20 9.48
N ARG A 488 4.27 -1.21 9.93
CA ARG A 488 4.90 -1.20 11.26
C ARG A 488 3.89 -1.29 12.39
N ALA A 489 2.78 -0.58 12.28
CA ALA A 489 1.75 -0.61 13.32
C ALA A 489 1.08 -2.01 13.42
N VAL A 490 0.91 -2.72 12.31
CA VAL A 490 0.45 -4.12 12.37
C VAL A 490 1.54 -5.04 12.95
N GLN A 491 2.81 -4.84 12.58
CA GLN A 491 3.92 -5.58 13.19
C GLN A 491 4.02 -5.37 14.71
N ASP A 492 3.79 -4.15 15.19
CA ASP A 492 3.78 -3.85 16.63
C ASP A 492 2.62 -4.55 17.34
N MET A 493 1.43 -4.57 16.74
CA MET A 493 0.29 -5.35 17.24
C MET A 493 0.62 -6.85 17.33
N LEU A 494 1.33 -7.39 16.33
CA LEU A 494 1.78 -8.78 16.32
C LEU A 494 2.77 -9.06 17.45
N LYS A 495 3.78 -8.20 17.64
CA LYS A 495 4.79 -8.31 18.71
C LYS A 495 4.17 -8.24 20.11
N GLU A 496 3.12 -7.43 20.28
CA GLU A 496 2.37 -7.32 21.54
C GLU A 496 1.60 -8.61 21.86
N LYS A 497 0.95 -9.22 20.86
CA LYS A 497 0.03 -10.35 21.07
C LYS A 497 0.68 -11.73 20.98
N PHE A 498 1.74 -11.86 20.18
CA PHE A 498 2.34 -13.15 19.85
C PHE A 498 3.83 -13.20 20.19
N GLU A 499 4.28 -14.41 20.48
CA GLU A 499 5.69 -14.79 20.53
C GLU A 499 6.02 -15.59 19.28
N PHE A 500 7.14 -15.28 18.65
CA PHE A 500 7.58 -15.90 17.41
C PHE A 500 8.79 -16.80 17.68
N TYR A 501 8.76 -17.97 17.06
CA TYR A 501 9.83 -18.95 17.07
C TYR A 501 10.11 -19.40 15.64
N ALA A 502 11.34 -19.74 15.33
CA ALA A 502 11.69 -20.45 14.11
C ALA A 502 11.89 -21.94 14.41
N LEU A 503 11.44 -22.77 13.48
CA LEU A 503 11.54 -24.22 13.50
C LEU A 503 12.39 -24.69 12.33
N ALA A 504 13.29 -25.63 12.59
CA ALA A 504 13.92 -26.42 11.56
C ALA A 504 13.89 -27.89 11.98
N ALA A 505 13.44 -28.78 11.10
CA ALA A 505 13.36 -30.21 11.43
C ALA A 505 14.75 -30.78 11.78
N HIS A 506 14.76 -31.76 12.68
CA HIS A 506 15.95 -32.60 12.86
C HIS A 506 16.25 -33.38 11.57
N PRO A 507 17.50 -33.80 11.34
CA PRO A 507 17.87 -34.49 10.10
C PRO A 507 17.03 -35.74 9.81
N ASP A 508 16.57 -36.45 10.84
CA ASP A 508 15.80 -37.70 10.80
C ASP A 508 14.27 -37.53 10.78
N VAL A 509 13.78 -36.29 10.64
CA VAL A 509 12.35 -35.93 10.63
C VAL A 509 11.95 -35.33 9.29
N ASP A 510 10.89 -35.89 8.70
CA ASP A 510 10.17 -35.25 7.60
C ASP A 510 9.15 -34.26 8.17
N ALA A 511 9.40 -32.97 7.95
CA ALA A 511 8.55 -31.88 8.44
C ALA A 511 7.12 -31.95 7.90
N SER A 512 6.94 -32.31 6.62
CA SER A 512 5.61 -32.38 5.98
C SER A 512 4.79 -33.52 6.58
N ALA A 513 5.41 -34.69 6.71
CA ALA A 513 4.78 -35.85 7.35
C ALA A 513 4.43 -35.54 8.82
N TYR A 514 5.32 -34.85 9.55
CA TYR A 514 5.07 -34.45 10.93
C TYR A 514 3.88 -33.50 11.05
N PHE A 515 3.84 -32.42 10.27
CA PHE A 515 2.73 -31.46 10.35
C PHE A 515 1.40 -32.09 10.00
N LYS A 516 1.37 -33.02 9.04
CA LYS A 516 0.16 -33.78 8.69
C LYS A 516 -0.30 -34.70 9.83
N ALA A 517 0.63 -35.38 10.50
CA ALA A 517 0.31 -36.27 11.63
C ALA A 517 -0.13 -35.49 12.89
N HIS A 518 0.43 -34.29 13.11
CA HIS A 518 0.20 -33.45 14.28
C HIS A 518 -0.68 -32.22 13.99
N PHE A 519 -1.46 -32.25 12.91
CA PHE A 519 -2.17 -31.08 12.37
C PHE A 519 -3.05 -30.36 13.41
N GLN A 520 -3.69 -31.08 14.34
CA GLN A 520 -4.56 -30.46 15.35
C GLN A 520 -3.80 -29.49 16.28
N GLU A 521 -2.52 -29.77 16.51
CA GLU A 521 -1.66 -29.01 17.42
C GLU A 521 -0.96 -27.85 16.71
N THR A 522 -0.61 -28.02 15.42
CA THR A 522 0.25 -27.13 14.62
C THR A 522 -0.50 -26.25 13.61
N LEU A 523 -1.69 -26.65 13.15
CA LEU A 523 -2.47 -25.94 12.14
C LEU A 523 -2.79 -24.51 12.59
N GLY A 524 -2.54 -23.55 11.70
CA GLY A 524 -2.75 -22.12 11.95
C GLY A 524 -1.78 -21.50 12.96
N LYS A 525 -0.84 -22.26 13.53
CA LYS A 525 0.27 -21.75 14.35
C LYS A 525 1.59 -21.70 13.60
N THR A 526 1.71 -22.50 12.54
CA THR A 526 2.93 -22.62 11.74
C THR A 526 2.72 -22.11 10.32
N PHE A 527 3.74 -21.47 9.76
CA PHE A 527 3.79 -20.94 8.40
C PHE A 527 5.22 -20.97 7.87
N ARG A 528 5.43 -20.91 6.57
CA ARG A 528 6.77 -20.91 5.95
C ARG A 528 7.07 -19.57 5.26
N PRO A 529 7.51 -18.53 6.02
CA PRO A 529 7.75 -17.23 5.43
C PRO A 529 9.16 -17.06 4.83
N TYR A 530 10.13 -17.88 5.23
CA TYR A 530 11.55 -17.66 4.92
C TYR A 530 11.94 -18.10 3.50
N GLU A 531 13.02 -17.52 2.96
CA GLU A 531 13.56 -17.94 1.65
C GLU A 531 13.95 -19.43 1.66
N ASN A 532 14.60 -19.87 2.74
CA ASN A 532 14.88 -21.28 2.96
C ASN A 532 13.60 -22.04 3.31
N GLN A 533 13.13 -22.83 2.35
CA GLN A 533 11.88 -23.59 2.42
C GLN A 533 11.88 -24.73 3.46
N GLN A 534 13.00 -24.96 4.15
CA GLN A 534 13.10 -25.90 5.27
C GLN A 534 12.92 -25.25 6.65
N LEU A 535 12.73 -23.92 6.69
CA LEU A 535 12.54 -23.15 7.91
C LEU A 535 11.08 -22.72 8.04
N PHE A 536 10.53 -22.83 9.24
CA PHE A 536 9.13 -22.49 9.52
C PHE A 536 9.04 -21.49 10.65
N SER A 537 8.08 -20.57 10.58
CA SER A 537 7.70 -19.69 11.66
C SER A 537 6.60 -20.35 12.49
N LEU A 538 6.72 -20.24 13.81
CA LEU A 538 5.71 -20.63 14.79
C LEU A 538 5.29 -19.36 15.56
N ALA A 539 4.01 -19.03 15.53
CA ALA A 539 3.45 -17.90 16.24
C ALA A 539 2.49 -18.37 17.34
N LEU A 540 2.82 -18.01 18.59
CA LEU A 540 2.10 -18.44 19.78
C LEU A 540 1.49 -17.23 20.50
N ASP A 541 0.19 -17.26 20.74
CA ASP A 541 -0.55 -16.20 21.42
C ASP A 541 -0.15 -16.19 22.91
N ARG A 542 0.26 -15.01 23.41
CA ARG A 542 0.72 -14.82 24.79
C ARG A 542 -0.35 -15.12 25.84
N GLU A 543 -1.63 -15.13 25.45
CA GLU A 543 -2.75 -15.49 26.34
C GLU A 543 -2.76 -16.98 26.74
N PHE A 544 -1.92 -17.84 26.14
CA PHE A 544 -1.95 -19.31 26.31
C PHE A 544 -0.61 -19.94 26.76
N PRO A 545 0.06 -19.45 27.82
CA PRO A 545 1.41 -19.88 28.18
C PRO A 545 1.56 -21.39 28.43
N ALA A 546 0.61 -22.01 29.13
CA ALA A 546 0.69 -23.44 29.44
C ALA A 546 0.57 -24.34 28.20
N ASP A 547 -0.31 -23.98 27.25
CA ASP A 547 -0.44 -24.70 25.98
C ASP A 547 0.78 -24.47 25.08
N ASN A 548 1.33 -23.27 25.12
CA ASN A 548 2.54 -22.89 24.39
C ASN A 548 3.75 -23.69 24.88
N ASP A 549 3.99 -23.75 26.18
CA ASP A 549 5.10 -24.52 26.78
C ASP A 549 5.01 -26.01 26.42
N ARG A 550 3.80 -26.58 26.46
CA ARG A 550 3.57 -27.99 26.07
C ARG A 550 3.90 -28.22 24.59
N LEU A 551 3.46 -27.32 23.71
CA LEU A 551 3.72 -27.44 22.28
C LEU A 551 5.21 -27.25 21.97
N LEU A 552 5.87 -26.28 22.58
CA LEU A 552 7.31 -26.05 22.42
C LEU A 552 8.13 -27.26 22.86
N ALA A 553 7.75 -27.91 23.97
CA ALA A 553 8.40 -29.14 24.43
C ALA A 553 8.22 -30.28 23.42
N SER A 554 7.00 -30.51 22.92
CA SER A 554 6.68 -31.54 21.91
C SER A 554 7.45 -31.30 20.59
N LEU A 555 7.44 -30.06 20.09
CA LEU A 555 8.18 -29.68 18.89
C LEU A 555 9.69 -29.83 19.10
N GLY A 556 10.20 -29.52 20.28
CA GLY A 556 11.63 -29.63 20.62
C GLY A 556 12.21 -31.05 20.54
N GLU A 557 11.37 -32.09 20.50
CA GLU A 557 11.77 -33.49 20.27
C GLU A 557 12.06 -33.78 18.79
N ASN A 558 11.47 -33.02 17.88
CA ASN A 558 11.51 -33.27 16.43
C ASN A 558 12.09 -32.10 15.62
N PHE A 559 12.23 -30.93 16.25
CA PHE A 559 12.68 -29.69 15.63
C PHE A 559 13.68 -28.95 16.53
N TYR A 560 14.62 -28.27 15.88
CA TYR A 560 15.33 -27.15 16.48
C TYR A 560 14.35 -25.98 16.56
N VAL A 561 14.08 -25.52 17.79
CA VAL A 561 13.13 -24.43 18.08
C VAL A 561 13.89 -23.27 18.71
N VAL A 562 13.76 -22.08 18.13
CA VAL A 562 14.52 -20.89 18.56
C VAL A 562 13.60 -19.67 18.63
N PRO A 563 13.60 -18.88 19.71
CA PRO A 563 12.85 -17.63 19.75
C PRO A 563 13.44 -16.62 18.76
N VAL A 564 12.58 -15.91 18.04
CA VAL A 564 12.97 -14.97 16.98
C VAL A 564 12.13 -13.70 17.10
N LYS A 565 12.69 -12.53 16.79
CA LYS A 565 11.88 -11.31 16.69
C LYS A 565 11.26 -11.22 15.31
N LEU A 566 10.03 -10.75 15.24
CA LEU A 566 9.35 -10.45 13.98
C LEU A 566 10.23 -9.53 13.12
N GLY A 567 10.45 -9.90 11.85
CA GLY A 567 11.33 -9.21 10.91
C GLY A 567 12.74 -9.79 10.77
N GLU A 568 13.21 -10.61 11.72
CA GLU A 568 14.57 -11.19 11.71
C GLU A 568 14.65 -12.50 10.91
N ASP A 569 15.76 -12.70 10.19
CA ASP A 569 16.13 -13.98 9.59
C ASP A 569 16.68 -14.94 10.67
N PRO A 570 16.08 -16.14 10.85
CA PRO A 570 16.47 -17.07 11.90
C PRO A 570 17.68 -17.95 11.55
N SER A 571 18.24 -17.85 10.34
CA SER A 571 19.26 -18.78 9.82
C SER A 571 20.47 -18.93 10.75
N ASP A 572 21.03 -17.81 11.23
CA ASP A 572 22.18 -17.82 12.14
C ASP A 572 21.84 -18.45 13.49
N SER A 573 20.73 -18.05 14.09
CA SER A 573 20.27 -18.54 15.40
C SER A 573 19.99 -20.04 15.37
N LEU A 574 19.39 -20.53 14.28
CA LEU A 574 19.18 -21.97 14.05
C LEU A 574 20.48 -22.72 13.82
N SER A 575 21.47 -22.13 13.14
CA SER A 575 22.78 -22.77 12.94
C SER A 575 23.54 -22.97 14.27
N VAL A 576 23.44 -21.98 15.16
CA VAL A 576 24.02 -22.05 16.52
C VAL A 576 23.31 -23.13 17.33
N GLU A 577 21.99 -23.19 17.27
CA GLU A 577 21.20 -24.19 18.00
C GLU A 577 21.44 -25.61 17.49
N ARG A 578 21.55 -25.81 16.18
CA ARG A 578 21.99 -27.07 15.56
C ARG A 578 23.36 -27.48 16.06
N SER A 579 24.33 -26.56 16.09
CA SER A 579 25.69 -26.84 16.56
C SER A 579 25.74 -27.17 18.06
N ARG A 580 24.88 -26.53 18.87
CA ARG A 580 24.78 -26.74 20.31
C ARG A 580 24.18 -28.10 20.66
N LYS A 581 23.11 -28.47 19.97
CA LYS A 581 22.34 -29.69 20.21
C LYS A 581 22.94 -30.92 19.52
N GLY A 582 23.65 -30.74 18.41
CA GLY A 582 24.19 -31.82 17.60
C GLY A 582 23.10 -32.63 16.89
N ASP A 583 23.47 -33.82 16.42
CA ASP A 583 22.53 -34.79 15.85
C ASP A 583 21.70 -35.41 16.97
N ILE A 584 20.46 -34.92 17.15
CA ILE A 584 19.48 -35.47 18.08
C ILE A 584 18.64 -36.50 17.35
N GLU A 585 18.39 -37.64 17.98
CA GLU A 585 17.42 -38.61 17.48
C GLU A 585 16.01 -38.27 17.94
N SER A 586 15.10 -38.22 16.99
CA SER A 586 13.71 -37.92 17.27
C SER A 586 12.94 -39.19 17.66
N PRO A 587 12.01 -39.12 18.63
CA PRO A 587 11.23 -40.28 19.07
C PRO A 587 10.49 -40.99 17.92
N GLY A 588 10.03 -40.21 16.92
CA GLY A 588 9.38 -40.69 15.69
C GLY A 588 10.27 -40.68 14.45
N GLY A 589 11.57 -40.36 14.57
CA GLY A 589 12.49 -40.30 13.44
C GLY A 589 12.93 -41.68 12.94
N MET A 590 13.65 -41.69 11.80
CA MET A 590 14.19 -42.90 11.18
C MET A 590 15.05 -43.75 12.15
N GLY A 591 15.72 -43.13 13.13
CA GLY A 591 16.62 -43.83 14.06
C GLY A 591 17.89 -44.36 13.37
N LYS A 592 18.62 -45.28 14.03
CA LYS A 592 19.95 -45.71 13.56
C LYS A 592 19.92 -46.90 12.62
N PHE A 593 20.92 -46.91 11.74
CA PHE A 593 21.20 -47.94 10.76
C PHE A 593 22.42 -48.75 11.17
N LEU A 594 22.26 -50.05 11.35
CA LEU A 594 23.37 -50.98 11.48
C LEU A 594 23.88 -51.33 10.08
N THR A 595 25.07 -50.87 9.73
CA THR A 595 25.66 -51.17 8.43
C THR A 595 26.22 -52.59 8.39
N CYS A 596 25.98 -53.31 7.30
CA CYS A 596 26.52 -54.65 7.11
C CYS A 596 27.16 -54.83 5.73
N LEU A 597 28.29 -55.53 5.67
CA LEU A 597 28.93 -55.83 4.39
C LEU A 597 28.43 -57.17 3.90
N VAL A 598 27.84 -57.20 2.70
CA VAL A 598 27.34 -58.44 2.10
C VAL A 598 28.26 -58.87 0.96
N ARG A 599 28.87 -60.05 1.07
CA ARG A 599 29.87 -60.56 0.09
C ARG A 599 29.31 -61.71 -0.76
N LYS A 600 29.79 -61.82 -2.01
CA LYS A 600 29.41 -62.87 -2.99
C LYS A 600 29.59 -64.33 -2.51
N GLU A 601 30.38 -64.55 -1.46
CA GLU A 601 30.68 -65.86 -0.88
C GLU A 601 29.97 -66.11 0.47
N GLU A 602 29.12 -65.19 0.90
CA GLU A 602 28.48 -65.24 2.22
C GLU A 602 27.29 -66.21 2.24
N ILE A 603 27.33 -67.15 3.19
CA ILE A 603 26.34 -68.22 3.33
C ILE A 603 25.51 -67.94 4.58
N GLY A 604 24.19 -68.11 4.46
CA GLY A 604 23.25 -67.97 5.56
C GLY A 604 23.50 -68.91 6.74
N GLU A 605 22.63 -68.83 7.74
CA GLU A 605 22.83 -69.48 9.04
C GLU A 605 23.04 -71.01 8.94
N ASP A 606 22.36 -71.65 7.98
CA ASP A 606 22.24 -73.12 7.90
C ASP A 606 23.44 -73.83 7.28
N GLY A 607 24.45 -73.11 6.76
CA GLY A 607 25.71 -73.68 6.24
C GLY A 607 25.57 -74.67 5.07
N ARG A 608 24.34 -74.92 4.59
CA ARG A 608 24.03 -75.82 3.47
C ARG A 608 24.15 -75.04 2.16
N LYS A 609 24.96 -75.53 1.23
CA LYS A 609 25.21 -74.93 -0.10
C LYS A 609 23.98 -74.84 -1.03
N ASN A 610 22.81 -75.38 -0.62
CA ASN A 610 21.62 -75.57 -1.46
C ASN A 610 20.45 -74.63 -1.15
N ILE A 611 20.68 -73.46 -0.56
CA ILE A 611 19.68 -72.39 -0.46
C ILE A 611 20.38 -71.08 -0.85
N ALA A 612 19.66 -70.19 -1.55
CA ALA A 612 20.15 -68.95 -2.17
C ALA A 612 21.27 -68.28 -1.35
N LYS A 613 22.40 -67.96 -2.02
CA LYS A 613 23.49 -67.21 -1.39
C LYS A 613 22.90 -65.93 -0.79
N LEU A 614 23.26 -65.60 0.45
CA LEU A 614 22.71 -64.44 1.16
C LEU A 614 22.90 -63.15 0.37
N TYR A 615 24.02 -63.05 -0.36
CA TYR A 615 24.28 -61.99 -1.35
C TYR A 615 23.16 -61.85 -2.40
N GLN A 616 22.65 -62.94 -2.97
CA GLN A 616 21.61 -62.88 -3.99
C GLN A 616 20.30 -62.37 -3.42
N LEU A 617 19.96 -62.77 -2.19
CA LEU A 617 18.76 -62.29 -1.50
C LEU A 617 18.84 -60.78 -1.26
N PHE A 618 19.96 -60.29 -0.75
CA PHE A 618 20.15 -58.85 -0.58
C PHE A 618 20.17 -58.09 -1.93
N TYR A 619 20.84 -58.63 -2.95
CA TYR A 619 20.93 -58.03 -4.29
C TYR A 619 19.58 -57.95 -5.01
N ASN A 620 18.71 -58.94 -4.79
CA ASN A 620 17.36 -58.99 -5.38
C ASN A 620 16.29 -58.32 -4.50
N HIS A 621 16.66 -57.77 -3.34
CA HIS A 621 15.74 -57.22 -2.34
C HIS A 621 14.78 -58.25 -1.70
N GLU A 622 15.19 -59.52 -1.64
CA GLU A 622 14.42 -60.68 -1.16
C GLU A 622 14.95 -61.24 0.18
N ALA A 623 15.70 -60.44 0.95
CA ALA A 623 16.31 -60.91 2.20
C ALA A 623 15.35 -60.95 3.40
N GLU A 624 14.10 -60.51 3.24
CA GLU A 624 13.07 -60.59 4.27
C GLU A 624 12.90 -62.02 4.81
N GLY A 625 12.89 -62.15 6.14
CA GLY A 625 12.82 -63.44 6.81
C GLY A 625 14.14 -64.22 6.83
N ALA A 626 15.21 -63.79 6.17
CA ALA A 626 16.53 -64.42 6.31
C ALA A 626 17.24 -63.96 7.60
N THR A 627 18.33 -64.66 7.96
CA THR A 627 19.19 -64.27 9.09
C THR A 627 20.57 -63.86 8.57
N TYR A 628 20.96 -62.61 8.83
CA TYR A 628 22.33 -62.14 8.64
C TYR A 628 23.17 -62.43 9.90
N VAL A 629 24.38 -62.95 9.73
CA VAL A 629 25.28 -63.28 10.84
C VAL A 629 26.52 -62.39 10.78
N MET A 630 26.56 -61.38 11.65
CA MET A 630 27.66 -60.43 11.74
C MET A 630 28.80 -61.01 12.60
N LEU A 631 29.97 -61.20 11.97
CA LEU A 631 31.16 -61.76 12.61
C LEU A 631 32.03 -60.73 13.33
N ASN A 632 31.87 -59.44 13.09
CA ASN A 632 32.62 -58.39 13.78
C ASN A 632 31.61 -57.49 14.48
N MET A 633 31.70 -57.36 15.80
CA MET A 633 30.78 -56.50 16.55
C MET A 633 30.88 -55.06 16.05
N PRO A 634 29.75 -54.37 15.89
CA PRO A 634 29.77 -52.98 15.47
C PRO A 634 30.31 -52.08 16.58
N GLY A 635 30.90 -50.96 16.19
CA GLY A 635 31.20 -49.88 17.14
C GLY A 635 29.92 -49.10 17.47
N GLY A 636 29.54 -49.05 18.75
CA GLY A 636 28.35 -48.32 19.23
C GLY A 636 27.38 -49.21 20.03
N ASP A 637 26.25 -48.63 20.45
CA ASP A 637 25.18 -49.35 21.14
C ASP A 637 24.19 -49.97 20.14
N ILE A 638 24.25 -51.29 20.02
CA ILE A 638 23.43 -52.09 19.08
C ILE A 638 21.93 -51.97 19.37
N SER A 639 21.55 -51.67 20.61
CA SER A 639 20.14 -51.55 20.99
C SER A 639 19.43 -50.36 20.33
N GLU A 640 20.21 -49.39 19.82
CA GLU A 640 19.70 -48.19 19.14
C GLU A 640 19.46 -48.42 17.63
N ALA A 641 19.95 -49.53 17.07
CA ALA A 641 19.79 -49.83 15.65
C ALA A 641 18.38 -50.36 15.33
N LYS A 642 17.61 -49.58 14.56
CA LYS A 642 16.28 -49.96 14.07
C LYS A 642 16.33 -50.68 12.72
N TYR A 643 17.27 -50.28 11.86
CA TYR A 643 17.36 -50.77 10.49
C TYR A 643 18.71 -51.41 10.19
N LEU A 644 18.72 -52.38 9.28
CA LEU A 644 19.91 -53.00 8.72
C LEU A 644 20.19 -52.38 7.35
N LEU A 645 21.38 -51.80 7.17
CA LEU A 645 21.79 -51.12 5.95
C LEU A 645 22.86 -51.96 5.22
N PRO A 646 22.49 -52.71 4.17
CA PRO A 646 23.43 -53.55 3.44
C PRO A 646 24.32 -52.72 2.49
N LEU A 647 25.63 -52.99 2.56
CA LEU A 647 26.64 -52.53 1.62
C LEU A 647 26.95 -53.68 0.68
N ILE A 648 26.47 -53.58 -0.56
CA ILE A 648 26.58 -54.62 -1.59
C ILE A 648 27.38 -54.06 -2.76
N ASP A 649 28.51 -54.67 -3.10
CA ASP A 649 29.38 -54.22 -4.21
C ASP A 649 29.68 -52.71 -4.16
N ASN A 650 30.04 -52.20 -2.98
CA ASN A 650 30.26 -50.77 -2.70
C ASN A 650 29.06 -49.88 -3.06
N THR A 651 27.86 -50.39 -2.85
CA THR A 651 26.61 -49.69 -3.12
C THR A 651 25.64 -49.83 -1.94
N ILE A 652 24.79 -48.82 -1.76
CA ILE A 652 23.63 -48.84 -0.86
C ILE A 652 22.42 -48.39 -1.68
N ASP A 653 21.37 -49.21 -1.75
CA ASP A 653 20.15 -48.96 -2.53
C ASP A 653 18.85 -49.09 -1.74
N GLY A 654 18.95 -49.49 -0.47
CA GLY A 654 17.82 -49.66 0.44
C GLY A 654 18.27 -50.11 1.82
N TYR A 655 17.31 -50.28 2.72
CA TYR A 655 17.54 -50.79 4.07
C TYR A 655 16.41 -51.77 4.45
N TYR A 656 16.64 -52.54 5.52
CA TYR A 656 15.68 -53.52 6.01
C TYR A 656 15.32 -53.24 7.48
N ASP A 657 14.12 -53.61 7.88
CA ASP A 657 13.75 -53.67 9.30
C ASP A 657 14.61 -54.71 10.03
N ILE A 658 14.96 -54.41 11.28
CA ILE A 658 15.54 -55.40 12.20
C ILE A 658 14.40 -55.99 13.05
N GLU A 659 13.98 -57.21 12.75
CA GLU A 659 12.94 -57.89 13.55
C GLU A 659 13.46 -58.32 14.91
N ARG A 660 14.70 -58.82 14.94
CA ARG A 660 15.31 -59.34 16.15
C ARG A 660 16.83 -59.39 16.05
N ILE A 661 17.49 -58.97 17.12
CA ILE A 661 18.92 -59.15 17.34
C ILE A 661 19.12 -60.21 18.44
N SER A 662 19.98 -61.20 18.18
CA SER A 662 20.39 -62.17 19.19
C SER A 662 21.87 -62.50 19.11
N PHE A 663 22.44 -62.97 20.21
CA PHE A 663 23.84 -63.40 20.26
C PHE A 663 23.95 -64.89 19.89
N GLY A 664 24.99 -65.21 19.12
CA GLY A 664 25.35 -66.57 18.75
C GLY A 664 26.86 -66.78 18.75
N THR A 665 27.29 -67.98 18.36
CA THR A 665 28.70 -68.30 18.17
C THR A 665 28.92 -68.99 16.83
N ARG A 666 30.04 -68.71 16.17
CA ARG A 666 30.51 -69.39 14.95
C ARG A 666 32.00 -69.65 14.98
N THR A 667 32.48 -70.53 14.12
CA THR A 667 33.92 -70.65 13.87
C THR A 667 34.34 -69.57 12.89
N LYS A 668 35.22 -68.65 13.31
CA LYS A 668 35.77 -67.60 12.45
C LYS A 668 37.09 -68.06 11.86
N VAL A 669 37.19 -68.06 10.54
CA VAL A 669 38.46 -68.32 9.84
C VAL A 669 39.15 -66.97 9.57
N THR A 670 40.36 -66.81 10.07
CA THR A 670 41.18 -65.60 9.85
C THR A 670 41.76 -65.58 8.44
N LYS A 671 42.29 -64.43 8.01
CA LYS A 671 42.95 -64.29 6.70
C LYS A 671 44.16 -65.22 6.53
N ASP A 672 44.78 -65.64 7.63
CA ASP A 672 45.93 -66.55 7.66
C ASP A 672 45.52 -68.03 7.76
N GLY A 673 44.23 -68.34 7.60
CA GLY A 673 43.69 -69.71 7.63
C GLY A 673 43.47 -70.29 9.02
N GLN A 674 43.78 -69.55 10.09
CA GLN A 674 43.56 -70.01 11.47
C GLN A 674 42.07 -69.99 11.81
N SER A 675 41.54 -71.11 12.31
CA SER A 675 40.15 -71.26 12.73
C SER A 675 39.99 -70.98 14.23
N ILE A 676 39.14 -70.00 14.57
CA ILE A 676 38.81 -69.61 15.94
C ILE A 676 37.39 -70.15 16.25
N PRO A 677 37.26 -71.24 17.03
CA PRO A 677 35.95 -71.77 17.43
C PRO A 677 35.28 -70.85 18.45
N ASN A 678 33.94 -70.95 18.57
CA ASN A 678 33.13 -70.19 19.52
C ASN A 678 33.28 -68.66 19.44
N TYR A 679 33.60 -68.13 18.26
CA TYR A 679 33.70 -66.70 18.05
C TYR A 679 32.31 -66.05 18.22
N PRO A 680 32.15 -65.00 19.04
CA PRO A 680 30.86 -64.37 19.28
C PRO A 680 30.36 -63.66 18.02
N THR A 681 29.08 -63.86 17.70
CA THR A 681 28.44 -63.29 16.50
C THR A 681 27.13 -62.63 16.87
N LEU A 682 26.77 -61.59 16.12
CA LEU A 682 25.42 -61.02 16.15
C LEU A 682 24.57 -61.72 15.08
N ARG A 683 23.42 -62.26 15.46
CA ARG A 683 22.42 -62.82 14.56
C ARG A 683 21.29 -61.81 14.41
N ILE A 684 21.06 -61.37 13.19
CA ILE A 684 20.06 -60.34 12.87
C ILE A 684 19.01 -61.00 11.99
N LYS A 685 17.79 -61.05 12.49
CA LYS A 685 16.62 -61.46 11.72
C LYS A 685 16.14 -60.26 10.90
N ILE A 686 16.11 -60.45 9.58
CA ILE A 686 15.79 -59.40 8.60
C ILE A 686 14.27 -59.34 8.41
N GLY A 687 13.71 -58.13 8.49
CA GLY A 687 12.31 -57.83 8.23
C GLY A 687 12.08 -57.24 6.84
N ALA A 688 11.08 -56.38 6.70
CA ALA A 688 10.67 -55.80 5.42
C ALA A 688 11.77 -54.92 4.80
N TYR A 689 11.82 -54.90 3.47
CA TYR A 689 12.72 -54.05 2.69
C TYR A 689 12.10 -52.69 2.38
N HIS A 690 12.90 -51.64 2.48
CA HIS A 690 12.55 -50.27 2.12
C HIS A 690 13.57 -49.74 1.10
N PRO A 691 13.15 -49.43 -0.14
CA PRO A 691 14.04 -48.86 -1.14
C PRO A 691 14.42 -47.42 -0.75
N LEU A 692 15.68 -47.04 -1.00
CA LEU A 692 16.05 -45.63 -1.02
C LEU A 692 15.64 -45.03 -2.37
N GLU A 693 15.32 -43.74 -2.39
CA GLU A 693 14.95 -43.02 -3.63
C GLU A 693 16.04 -43.12 -4.71
N ARG A 694 17.31 -43.25 -4.30
CA ARG A 694 18.46 -43.35 -5.20
C ARG A 694 19.50 -44.34 -4.69
N ARG A 695 20.23 -44.93 -5.64
CA ARG A 695 21.33 -45.87 -5.40
C ARG A 695 22.64 -45.12 -5.13
N CYS A 696 23.20 -45.27 -3.94
CA CYS A 696 24.43 -44.60 -3.49
C CYS A 696 25.66 -45.44 -3.82
N THR A 697 26.47 -45.02 -4.79
CA THR A 697 27.69 -45.74 -5.22
C THR A 697 28.98 -45.01 -4.84
N GLU A 698 28.94 -43.70 -4.61
CA GLU A 698 30.14 -42.91 -4.36
C GLU A 698 30.53 -42.90 -2.88
N GLY A 699 31.83 -43.05 -2.62
CA GLY A 699 32.37 -42.99 -1.25
C GLY A 699 32.06 -44.20 -0.37
N ILE A 700 31.21 -45.14 -0.82
CA ILE A 700 30.94 -46.39 -0.11
C ILE A 700 32.17 -47.28 -0.16
N VAL A 701 32.69 -47.63 1.01
CA VAL A 701 33.87 -48.50 1.12
C VAL A 701 33.64 -49.59 2.17
N PRO A 702 34.19 -50.80 2.01
CA PRO A 702 33.91 -51.93 2.91
C PRO A 702 34.22 -51.67 4.40
N ARG A 703 35.08 -50.69 4.72
CA ARG A 703 35.40 -50.29 6.10
C ARG A 703 34.25 -49.59 6.83
N MET A 704 33.22 -49.17 6.10
CA MET A 704 32.02 -48.53 6.63
C MET A 704 31.03 -49.53 7.24
N ALA A 705 31.23 -50.83 7.00
CA ALA A 705 30.38 -51.89 7.55
C ALA A 705 30.67 -52.18 9.03
N ASN A 706 29.68 -52.77 9.70
CA ASN A 706 29.67 -53.03 11.15
C ASN A 706 29.84 -51.71 11.93
N GLN A 707 29.05 -50.72 11.56
CA GLN A 707 28.97 -49.44 12.26
C GLN A 707 27.50 -49.12 12.49
N ILE A 708 27.23 -48.29 13.49
CA ILE A 708 25.91 -47.75 13.74
C ILE A 708 25.91 -46.32 13.21
N TRP A 709 25.12 -46.10 12.17
CA TRP A 709 25.02 -44.81 11.49
C TRP A 709 23.76 -44.09 11.93
N SER A 710 23.87 -42.79 12.20
CA SER A 710 22.72 -41.91 12.26
C SER A 710 22.17 -41.69 10.86
N TYR A 711 20.91 -41.27 10.77
CA TYR A 711 20.33 -40.90 9.48
C TYR A 711 21.07 -39.72 8.82
N ALA A 712 21.58 -38.76 9.60
CA ALA A 712 22.42 -37.67 9.08
C ALA A 712 23.70 -38.18 8.38
N GLN A 713 24.31 -39.25 8.90
CA GLN A 713 25.47 -39.88 8.24
C GLN A 713 25.07 -40.55 6.92
N LEU A 714 23.89 -41.18 6.86
CA LEU A 714 23.34 -41.76 5.63
C LEU A 714 23.04 -40.66 4.59
N GLN A 715 22.40 -39.56 4.99
CA GLN A 715 22.13 -38.41 4.11
C GLN A 715 23.42 -37.81 3.54
N ASN A 716 24.48 -37.67 4.34
CA ASN A 716 25.78 -37.19 3.86
C ASN A 716 26.40 -38.10 2.78
N VAL A 717 26.10 -39.40 2.82
CA VAL A 717 26.54 -40.37 1.82
C VAL A 717 25.68 -40.27 0.55
N MET A 718 24.36 -40.10 0.71
CA MET A 718 23.42 -39.86 -0.39
C MET A 718 23.81 -38.58 -1.15
N ALA A 719 24.01 -37.47 -0.43
CA ALA A 719 24.38 -36.17 -1.01
C ALA A 719 25.73 -36.16 -1.74
N LYS A 720 26.69 -37.00 -1.32
CA LYS A 720 27.96 -37.15 -2.05
C LYS A 720 27.77 -37.88 -3.37
N SER A 721 26.84 -38.82 -3.43
CA SER A 721 26.49 -39.52 -4.66
C SER A 721 25.69 -38.62 -5.63
N ASP A 722 25.13 -37.50 -5.17
CA ASP A 722 24.46 -36.49 -6.01
C ASP A 722 25.45 -35.59 -6.80
N GLY A 723 26.76 -35.68 -6.54
CA GLY A 723 27.77 -34.79 -7.14
C GLY A 723 27.96 -34.93 -8.65
N TYR A 724 27.53 -36.04 -9.27
CA TYR A 724 27.55 -36.28 -10.72
C TYR A 724 26.50 -37.35 -11.09
N GLY A 725 25.35 -36.93 -11.60
CA GLY A 725 24.36 -37.83 -12.19
C GLY A 725 23.35 -37.03 -13.00
N ASP A 726 23.40 -37.23 -14.32
CA ASP A 726 22.44 -36.86 -15.38
C ASP A 726 21.61 -35.58 -15.21
N PHE A 727 21.85 -34.64 -16.13
CA PHE A 727 20.75 -33.88 -16.70
C PHE A 727 19.73 -34.89 -17.21
N ASP A 728 18.60 -35.04 -16.51
CA ASP A 728 17.43 -35.64 -17.11
C ASP A 728 17.14 -34.84 -18.39
N GLU A 729 17.32 -35.51 -19.53
CA GLU A 729 16.62 -35.16 -20.76
C GLU A 729 15.12 -35.14 -20.39
N GLU A 730 14.61 -33.95 -20.08
CA GLU A 730 13.21 -33.66 -20.36
C GLU A 730 12.98 -34.06 -21.81
N GLU A 731 12.08 -35.03 -22.03
CA GLU A 731 11.41 -35.27 -23.31
C GLU A 731 10.87 -33.92 -23.82
N THR A 732 11.72 -33.22 -24.56
CA THR A 732 11.36 -32.11 -25.40
C THR A 732 11.16 -32.73 -26.77
N ASP A 733 9.89 -32.94 -27.12
CA ASP A 733 9.45 -33.17 -28.48
C ASP A 733 9.94 -32.00 -29.35
N VAL A 734 11.11 -32.16 -29.95
CA VAL A 734 11.65 -31.25 -30.95
C VAL A 734 11.73 -32.04 -32.26
N ASN A 735 10.75 -31.78 -33.13
CA ASN A 735 10.76 -32.20 -34.52
C ASN A 735 12.12 -31.85 -35.18
N GLU A 736 12.82 -32.86 -35.68
CA GLU A 736 14.01 -32.71 -36.50
C GLU A 736 13.73 -31.82 -37.73
N PRO A 737 14.53 -30.78 -38.00
CA PRO A 737 14.65 -30.25 -39.35
C PRO A 737 15.63 -31.14 -40.12
N THR A 738 15.12 -31.81 -41.14
CA THR A 738 15.91 -32.59 -42.10
C THR A 738 16.75 -31.63 -42.96
N GLU A 739 18.05 -31.53 -42.67
CA GLU A 739 19.00 -30.90 -43.59
C GLU A 739 19.30 -31.86 -44.76
N ARG A 740 18.74 -31.55 -45.93
CA ARG A 740 19.16 -32.10 -47.21
C ARG A 740 20.40 -31.35 -47.69
N TYR A 741 21.47 -32.10 -47.94
CA TYR A 741 22.60 -31.69 -48.75
C TYR A 741 22.12 -31.14 -50.11
N SER A 742 22.33 -29.85 -50.37
CA SER A 742 22.14 -29.26 -51.68
C SER A 742 23.45 -29.30 -52.47
N TYR A 743 23.39 -30.01 -53.60
CA TYR A 743 24.33 -29.88 -54.69
C TYR A 743 24.16 -28.52 -55.38
N ILE A 744 25.28 -27.98 -55.84
CA ILE A 744 25.40 -26.88 -56.79
C ILE A 744 24.93 -27.38 -58.16
N ASP A 745 24.02 -26.67 -58.81
CA ASP A 745 24.19 -26.20 -60.20
C ASP A 745 22.97 -25.39 -60.67
N ASP A 746 23.30 -24.19 -61.15
CA ASP A 746 22.83 -23.48 -62.34
C ASP A 746 21.34 -23.47 -62.79
N ASP A 747 21.01 -22.25 -63.21
CA ASP A 747 20.20 -21.88 -64.37
C ASP A 747 18.71 -21.47 -64.23
N PHE A 748 18.52 -20.18 -64.56
CA PHE A 748 17.55 -19.60 -65.50
C PHE A 748 16.08 -19.36 -65.09
N ILE A 749 15.72 -18.06 -65.22
CA ILE A 749 14.52 -17.48 -65.89
C ILE A 749 13.15 -17.93 -65.33
N GLU A 750 12.23 -17.08 -64.86
CA GLU A 750 11.75 -15.75 -65.28
C GLU A 750 11.03 -15.07 -64.11
#